data_AF-A0A954HN04-F1
#
_entry.id   AF-A0A954HN04-F1
#
_cell.length_a   1.000
_cell.length_b   1.000
_cell.length_c   1.000
_cell.angle_alpha   90.00
_cell.angle_beta   90.00
_cell.angle_gamma   90.00
#
_symmetry.space_group_name_H-M   'P 1'
#
loop_
_entity.id
_entity.type
_entity.pdbx_description
1 polymer ?
#
loop_
_entity_poly.entity_id
_entity_poly.type
_entity_poly.pdbx_seq_one_letter_code
_entity_poly.pdbx_strand_id
1 'polypeptide(L)'
;MIRVLHVVFAAIAMTDIVLSTEGPDESVSAAAKSTYDLSVSRTSGAGDSAALNAIFAESHIDRTWLSEASFSRMPPRERFESLAQQVLPQPGRPTFRLNGRFVSNRHDEMDANPRFTCGVDIMCPAIELIDAARQCGRLGQLAEQIEGTATPEVLQQYQKAALIFLVHVARNDIPEARTAFDRVMDSALKLDRDTANARWPAVLMLRAAFPHQELRRTVTEFFFSVHFNLNAYVPDPELDVLNDHLSALSAMAAVADDASTPTIESADSPQWIDPGRPTSSWCAFSYSDAACYALGRPMVQWYVTGHRAEKLSGHEIDYLMFRSPLRGNYEIECDFTSGSGESIGFMLAGTHLSPNADGTGLSLGNARKHFRKQSFDVPLTKLQKWSRYRAVCRDGILTQYINGLPVSVQPSGPDDDPWFAVRSWRRSEGQVRDLRIVGHPRIPEEVLLCSKAELDGWTPYFEEGFGTSGNWSGVTTDNGRAEIRGQRRPDLAGMSVEKLLRYWRPLLEDGTLTLEFFYQSGEFEVHPALDRTAFLLSPAGIRLHEITSRQHELSSLDPENMTDRPDERRGPEQLPFINAAWNRLRLDLRESLLQIFLNDVLICEHQLTTQPPPIFGLFHFCDRSGVRVRNVLWRGDWPKQLPPISEQTLADQSFREIERRIASLPKVLQHRFQSAADDDLFDTTAVESGLSSVSTGLAAKHSGGGTLEVPVSLQVIGDFDIVAEFENLDINMPIPRWQAGIGLRLKFDDELSHRCSLFRGVARNPDTRRVSFYLSSDRPDESRRLSGSYLVEESDSGRLRIARVNSTLCGFYASGDSPHYRRIAELPIPKDPLLVRGLTLELSGADDVRLSAVWKSLQIRADDIVRLSIDEKESAALSRKLEKLRENSSSRISDLSDPTRHTVLTQRTSRDGRILSNASGLRAIAAGSDLVSSASLTFALPPARAIDLQTDFQIHQFDAPASPERHGEITFRFFLTRGPGAQHSDPHEASLLLRQNGNGSRELIARVVRRSSGEREFVPIRAIPVDEPDQLRMALIDDRLLFLYSEAGADESKVIAEYAVSNSVFAESASLTVNAVEKDRATDVTFRRLDAWYQDSSVQEPIDD
;
A
#
# COMPACT_ATOMS: atom_id res chain seq x y z
N MET A 1 -6.28 -38.92 -50.62
CA MET A 1 -7.07 -39.75 -49.67
C MET A 1 -6.29 -40.28 -48.45
N ILE A 2 -4.97 -40.25 -48.28
CA ILE A 2 -3.99 -39.17 -48.54
C ILE A 2 -4.61 -37.79 -48.26
N ARG A 3 -5.09 -37.62 -47.02
CA ARG A 3 -5.38 -36.35 -46.32
C ARG A 3 -5.10 -36.53 -44.81
N VAL A 4 -5.24 -37.76 -44.31
CA VAL A 4 -4.76 -38.23 -42.98
C VAL A 4 -3.23 -38.15 -42.80
N LEU A 5 -2.43 -38.06 -43.87
CA LEU A 5 -0.95 -38.05 -43.78
C LEU A 5 -0.31 -36.66 -43.58
N HIS A 6 -1.00 -35.55 -43.87
CA HIS A 6 -0.44 -34.20 -43.63
C HIS A 6 -0.74 -33.64 -42.23
N VAL A 7 -1.85 -34.05 -41.61
CA VAL A 7 -2.15 -33.71 -40.20
C VAL A 7 -1.07 -34.25 -39.24
N VAL A 8 -0.46 -35.37 -39.60
CA VAL A 8 0.57 -36.06 -38.80
C VAL A 8 1.97 -35.41 -38.91
N PHE A 9 2.24 -34.58 -39.93
CA PHE A 9 3.54 -33.91 -40.08
C PHE A 9 3.59 -32.46 -39.55
N ALA A 10 2.46 -31.75 -39.49
CA ALA A 10 2.42 -30.40 -38.90
C ALA A 10 2.54 -30.44 -37.35
N ALA A 11 2.03 -31.49 -36.72
CA ALA A 11 2.10 -31.71 -35.26
C ALA A 11 3.53 -31.98 -34.72
N ILE A 12 4.55 -32.01 -35.59
CA ILE A 12 5.95 -32.32 -35.23
C ILE A 12 6.84 -31.06 -35.29
N ALA A 13 6.31 -29.89 -35.68
CA ALA A 13 7.10 -28.67 -35.92
C ALA A 13 6.70 -27.42 -35.10
N MET A 14 5.74 -27.51 -34.17
CA MET A 14 5.48 -26.47 -33.16
C MET A 14 6.14 -26.76 -31.80
N THR A 15 7.25 -27.49 -31.86
CA THR A 15 8.27 -27.46 -30.83
C THR A 15 8.99 -26.11 -30.90
N ASP A 16 8.63 -25.19 -30.01
CA ASP A 16 9.58 -24.29 -29.30
C ASP A 16 8.80 -23.43 -28.28
N ILE A 17 8.32 -24.11 -27.25
CA ILE A 17 7.76 -23.48 -26.05
C ILE A 17 8.95 -23.03 -25.18
N VAL A 18 9.19 -21.71 -25.11
CA VAL A 18 10.13 -21.13 -24.14
C VAL A 18 9.34 -20.46 -23.02
N LEU A 19 9.09 -21.20 -21.95
CA LEU A 19 8.80 -20.64 -20.63
C LEU A 19 9.71 -21.29 -19.58
N SER A 20 10.25 -20.43 -18.72
CA SER A 20 11.33 -20.76 -17.77
C SER A 20 10.86 -21.58 -16.59
N THR A 21 11.53 -22.70 -16.31
CA THR A 21 11.57 -23.35 -15.00
C THR A 21 13.03 -23.59 -14.59
N GLU A 22 13.32 -23.37 -13.32
CA GLU A 22 14.64 -23.60 -12.71
C GLU A 22 14.93 -25.12 -12.62
N GLY A 23 16.21 -25.49 -12.43
CA GLY A 23 16.63 -26.85 -12.12
C GLY A 23 17.56 -26.87 -10.90
N PRO A 24 18.34 -27.94 -10.65
CA PRO A 24 18.37 -29.24 -11.32
C PRO A 24 18.05 -30.42 -10.38
N ASP A 25 17.65 -31.58 -10.92
CA ASP A 25 17.95 -32.85 -10.26
C ASP A 25 18.02 -34.01 -11.26
N GLU A 26 18.98 -34.92 -11.08
CA GLU A 26 19.23 -36.03 -12.00
C GLU A 26 18.41 -37.29 -11.63
N SER A 27 17.49 -37.74 -12.48
CA SER A 27 17.22 -39.17 -12.73
C SER A 27 16.06 -39.40 -13.73
N VAL A 28 15.84 -40.67 -14.08
CA VAL A 28 14.73 -41.20 -14.91
C VAL A 28 14.87 -40.99 -16.43
N SER A 29 15.93 -41.60 -16.98
CA SER A 29 15.90 -42.13 -18.35
C SER A 29 15.35 -43.56 -18.32
N ALA A 30 14.16 -43.83 -18.88
CA ALA A 30 13.79 -45.06 -19.63
C ALA A 30 12.26 -45.22 -19.82
N ALA A 31 11.70 -44.86 -20.99
CA ALA A 31 10.47 -45.46 -21.54
C ALA A 31 10.17 -44.96 -22.98
N ALA A 32 10.94 -45.39 -23.97
CA ALA A 32 10.65 -45.10 -25.38
C ALA A 32 10.95 -46.29 -26.30
N LYS A 33 10.01 -47.25 -26.36
CA LYS A 33 9.84 -48.25 -27.44
C LYS A 33 8.63 -49.15 -27.17
N SER A 34 7.54 -48.93 -27.90
CA SER A 34 6.56 -49.98 -28.19
C SER A 34 5.96 -49.70 -29.57
N THR A 35 6.06 -50.67 -30.47
CA THR A 35 5.58 -50.57 -31.85
C THR A 35 4.13 -51.01 -31.90
N TYR A 36 3.23 -50.21 -32.48
CA TYR A 36 1.84 -50.63 -32.68
C TYR A 36 1.75 -51.75 -33.72
N ASP A 37 1.22 -52.90 -33.32
CA ASP A 37 0.83 -54.00 -34.20
C ASP A 37 -0.68 -53.96 -34.45
N LEU A 38 -1.09 -53.99 -35.72
CA LEU A 38 -2.48 -53.78 -36.17
C LEU A 38 -3.08 -55.08 -36.70
N SER A 39 -3.51 -55.96 -35.80
CA SER A 39 -4.31 -57.14 -36.14
C SER A 39 -5.80 -56.93 -35.84
N VAL A 40 -6.55 -56.50 -36.87
CA VAL A 40 -8.02 -56.34 -36.75
C VAL A 40 -8.72 -57.70 -36.85
N SER A 41 -9.14 -58.24 -35.70
CA SER A 41 -10.09 -59.35 -35.65
C SER A 41 -11.50 -58.86 -35.99
N ARG A 42 -12.15 -59.46 -37.01
CA ARG A 42 -13.54 -59.17 -37.34
C ARG A 42 -14.49 -59.89 -36.39
N THR A 43 -15.05 -59.17 -35.44
CA THR A 43 -16.31 -59.55 -34.76
C THR A 43 -17.44 -58.61 -35.17
N SER A 44 -18.47 -59.17 -35.80
CA SER A 44 -19.67 -58.47 -36.23
C SER A 44 -20.59 -58.15 -35.06
N GLY A 45 -21.09 -56.91 -34.95
CA GLY A 45 -22.22 -56.59 -34.05
C GLY A 45 -22.26 -55.20 -33.43
N ALA A 46 -21.18 -54.41 -33.50
CA ALA A 46 -21.19 -53.02 -33.04
C ALA A 46 -21.57 -52.08 -34.20
N GLY A 47 -22.72 -51.42 -34.11
CA GLY A 47 -23.17 -50.45 -35.12
C GLY A 47 -22.33 -49.16 -35.10
N ASP A 48 -22.42 -48.38 -36.18
CA ASP A 48 -21.56 -47.22 -36.43
C ASP A 48 -21.50 -46.21 -35.26
N SER A 49 -22.59 -46.03 -34.50
CA SER A 49 -22.60 -45.18 -33.29
C SER A 49 -21.62 -45.63 -32.20
N ALA A 50 -21.40 -46.93 -32.02
CA ALA A 50 -20.43 -47.44 -31.05
C ALA A 50 -18.99 -47.21 -31.53
N ALA A 51 -18.75 -47.32 -32.84
CA ALA A 51 -17.47 -46.98 -33.44
C ALA A 51 -17.21 -45.46 -33.39
N LEU A 52 -18.22 -44.62 -33.63
CA LEU A 52 -18.14 -43.17 -33.48
C LEU A 52 -17.80 -42.76 -32.05
N ASN A 53 -18.51 -43.29 -31.05
CA ASN A 53 -18.21 -43.03 -29.63
C ASN A 53 -16.78 -43.48 -29.25
N ALA A 54 -16.28 -44.59 -29.80
CA ALA A 54 -14.93 -45.09 -29.53
C ALA A 54 -13.82 -44.32 -30.26
N ILE A 55 -14.10 -43.74 -31.44
CA ILE A 55 -13.12 -42.97 -32.25
C ILE A 55 -13.01 -41.53 -31.76
N PHE A 56 -14.13 -40.91 -31.36
CA PHE A 56 -14.18 -39.50 -30.99
C PHE A 56 -14.12 -39.25 -29.48
N ALA A 57 -14.42 -40.26 -28.65
CA ALA A 57 -14.82 -40.10 -27.24
C ALA A 57 -16.09 -39.21 -27.09
N GLU A 58 -16.79 -39.30 -25.94
CA GLU A 58 -17.97 -38.43 -25.73
C GLU A 58 -17.61 -36.93 -25.79
N SER A 59 -16.37 -36.56 -25.46
CA SER A 59 -15.85 -35.18 -25.47
C SER A 59 -15.71 -34.51 -26.86
N HIS A 60 -15.90 -35.23 -27.97
CA HIS A 60 -16.02 -34.61 -29.30
C HIS A 60 -17.42 -34.73 -29.91
N ILE A 61 -18.29 -35.58 -29.34
CA ILE A 61 -19.73 -35.60 -29.67
C ILE A 61 -20.48 -34.54 -28.85
N ASP A 62 -19.93 -34.17 -27.68
CA ASP A 62 -20.12 -32.89 -26.97
C ASP A 62 -19.51 -31.69 -27.75
N ARG A 63 -19.67 -31.68 -29.08
CA ARG A 63 -19.60 -30.47 -29.93
C ARG A 63 -20.80 -30.34 -30.87
N THR A 64 -21.78 -31.24 -30.77
CA THR A 64 -23.01 -31.21 -31.58
C THR A 64 -24.07 -30.26 -31.01
N TRP A 65 -23.65 -29.10 -30.49
CA TRP A 65 -24.50 -28.09 -29.84
C TRP A 65 -25.41 -27.32 -30.81
N LEU A 66 -25.29 -27.58 -32.11
CA LEU A 66 -26.11 -27.04 -33.21
C LEU A 66 -27.63 -27.29 -33.05
N SER A 67 -28.06 -28.04 -32.04
CA SER A 67 -29.48 -28.23 -31.68
C SER A 67 -30.12 -27.08 -30.88
N GLU A 68 -29.36 -26.17 -30.27
CA GLU A 68 -29.95 -25.11 -29.40
C GLU A 68 -30.89 -24.17 -30.15
N ALA A 69 -30.55 -23.79 -31.39
CA ALA A 69 -31.44 -23.02 -32.27
C ALA A 69 -32.78 -23.72 -32.59
N SER A 70 -32.87 -25.03 -32.33
CA SER A 70 -34.10 -25.81 -32.41
C SER A 70 -34.84 -25.85 -31.06
N PHE A 71 -34.16 -26.02 -29.93
CA PHE A 71 -34.82 -26.16 -28.61
C PHE A 71 -35.53 -24.90 -28.14
N SER A 72 -34.91 -23.71 -28.28
CA SER A 72 -35.56 -22.45 -27.90
C SER A 72 -36.83 -22.17 -28.72
N ARG A 73 -36.96 -22.77 -29.90
CA ARG A 73 -38.13 -22.68 -30.79
C ARG A 73 -39.18 -23.77 -30.54
N MET A 74 -38.86 -24.83 -29.78
CA MET A 74 -39.83 -25.88 -29.41
C MET A 74 -40.77 -25.39 -28.30
N PRO A 75 -42.06 -25.80 -28.30
CA PRO A 75 -42.97 -25.64 -27.17
C PRO A 75 -42.40 -26.27 -25.88
N PRO A 76 -42.68 -25.73 -24.69
CA PRO A 76 -42.07 -26.17 -23.43
C PRO A 76 -42.16 -27.68 -23.14
N ARG A 77 -43.25 -28.33 -23.54
CA ARG A 77 -43.43 -29.78 -23.35
C ARG A 77 -42.54 -30.62 -24.25
N GLU A 78 -42.44 -30.28 -25.53
CA GLU A 78 -41.59 -30.97 -26.51
C GLU A 78 -40.10 -30.74 -26.17
N ARG A 79 -39.79 -29.51 -25.71
CA ARG A 79 -38.48 -29.15 -25.17
C ARG A 79 -38.12 -30.01 -23.94
N PHE A 80 -39.02 -30.14 -22.96
CA PHE A 80 -38.82 -31.01 -21.79
C PHE A 80 -38.56 -32.47 -22.21
N GLU A 81 -39.39 -33.03 -23.11
CA GLU A 81 -39.29 -34.43 -23.53
C GLU A 81 -37.98 -34.70 -24.30
N SER A 82 -37.53 -33.74 -25.11
CA SER A 82 -36.25 -33.82 -25.83
C SER A 82 -35.03 -33.65 -24.92
N LEU A 83 -35.05 -32.65 -24.02
CA LEU A 83 -33.96 -32.41 -23.07
C LEU A 83 -33.83 -33.53 -22.04
N ALA A 84 -34.94 -34.14 -21.60
CA ALA A 84 -34.90 -35.31 -20.73
C ALA A 84 -34.16 -36.49 -21.39
N GLN A 85 -34.36 -36.70 -22.70
CA GLN A 85 -33.61 -37.68 -23.47
C GLN A 85 -32.13 -37.32 -23.67
N GLN A 86 -31.74 -36.04 -23.53
CA GLN A 86 -30.34 -35.61 -23.65
C GLN A 86 -29.58 -35.58 -22.32
N VAL A 87 -30.24 -35.21 -21.22
CA VAL A 87 -29.62 -35.05 -19.89
C VAL A 87 -29.59 -36.34 -19.08
N LEU A 88 -30.67 -37.13 -19.15
CA LEU A 88 -30.79 -38.36 -18.38
C LEU A 88 -30.13 -39.55 -19.10
N PRO A 89 -29.61 -40.56 -18.37
CA PRO A 89 -29.12 -41.80 -18.95
C PRO A 89 -30.12 -42.49 -19.88
N GLN A 90 -29.64 -43.00 -21.01
CA GLN A 90 -30.43 -43.71 -22.03
C GLN A 90 -29.81 -45.08 -22.37
N PRO A 91 -30.57 -46.02 -22.96
CA PRO A 91 -30.00 -47.25 -23.51
C PRO A 91 -28.92 -46.95 -24.55
N GLY A 92 -27.67 -47.29 -24.25
CA GLY A 92 -26.49 -46.96 -25.09
C GLY A 92 -25.74 -45.69 -24.68
N ARG A 93 -26.25 -44.89 -23.73
CA ARG A 93 -25.56 -43.75 -23.12
C ARG A 93 -25.88 -43.66 -21.61
N PRO A 94 -25.15 -44.38 -20.75
CA PRO A 94 -25.52 -44.58 -19.34
C PRO A 94 -25.10 -43.42 -18.40
N THR A 95 -24.91 -42.21 -18.94
CA THR A 95 -24.33 -41.05 -18.22
C THR A 95 -25.32 -39.89 -18.09
N PHE A 96 -25.29 -39.21 -16.95
CA PHE A 96 -25.91 -37.90 -16.73
C PHE A 96 -25.07 -36.81 -17.39
N ARG A 97 -25.71 -35.84 -18.06
CA ARG A 97 -25.03 -34.74 -18.73
C ARG A 97 -25.33 -33.40 -18.05
N LEU A 98 -24.42 -32.98 -17.18
CA LEU A 98 -24.44 -31.68 -16.48
C LEU A 98 -23.43 -30.67 -17.06
N ASN A 99 -22.70 -31.06 -18.11
CA ASN A 99 -21.82 -30.17 -18.84
C ASN A 99 -22.62 -29.06 -19.53
N GLY A 100 -21.98 -27.91 -19.75
CA GLY A 100 -22.55 -26.79 -20.48
C GLY A 100 -21.46 -26.01 -21.21
N ARG A 101 -21.80 -24.77 -21.57
CA ARG A 101 -20.86 -23.77 -22.07
C ARG A 101 -21.20 -22.40 -21.49
N PHE A 102 -20.19 -21.56 -21.38
CA PHE A 102 -20.38 -20.14 -21.08
C PHE A 102 -20.56 -19.40 -22.40
N VAL A 103 -21.56 -18.51 -22.46
CA VAL A 103 -21.84 -17.71 -23.66
C VAL A 103 -21.91 -16.25 -23.30
N SER A 104 -21.04 -15.46 -23.91
CA SER A 104 -21.01 -14.00 -23.81
C SER A 104 -22.14 -13.36 -24.62
N ASN A 105 -23.38 -13.71 -24.29
CA ASN A 105 -24.58 -13.10 -24.87
C ASN A 105 -24.71 -11.65 -24.39
N ARG A 106 -24.85 -10.73 -25.35
CA ARG A 106 -25.21 -9.32 -25.12
C ARG A 106 -26.71 -9.06 -25.33
N HIS A 107 -27.56 -10.08 -25.14
CA HIS A 107 -29.00 -9.93 -25.41
C HIS A 107 -29.74 -9.23 -24.26
N ASP A 108 -30.65 -8.33 -24.63
CA ASP A 108 -31.21 -7.24 -23.79
C ASP A 108 -32.08 -7.64 -22.57
N GLU A 109 -32.27 -8.92 -22.29
CA GLU A 109 -33.11 -9.35 -21.15
C GLU A 109 -32.31 -9.42 -19.85
N MET A 110 -32.14 -8.23 -19.27
CA MET A 110 -31.48 -7.99 -17.98
C MET A 110 -32.16 -8.79 -16.85
N ASP A 111 -31.49 -9.87 -16.43
CA ASP A 111 -31.90 -10.73 -15.31
C ASP A 111 -32.19 -9.89 -14.05
N ALA A 112 -33.19 -10.28 -13.25
CA ALA A 112 -33.84 -9.39 -12.26
C ALA A 112 -32.95 -8.89 -11.10
N ASN A 113 -31.67 -9.30 -11.03
CA ASN A 113 -30.68 -8.75 -10.12
C ASN A 113 -29.26 -8.77 -10.74
N PRO A 114 -28.90 -7.76 -11.56
CA PRO A 114 -27.63 -7.74 -12.30
C PRO A 114 -26.37 -7.63 -11.43
N ARG A 115 -26.50 -7.41 -10.11
CA ARG A 115 -25.39 -7.26 -9.17
C ARG A 115 -24.65 -8.57 -8.85
N PHE A 116 -25.24 -9.72 -9.20
CA PHE A 116 -24.73 -11.04 -8.81
C PHE A 116 -24.63 -12.03 -9.99
N THR A 117 -24.45 -11.52 -11.21
CA THR A 117 -24.13 -12.34 -12.38
C THR A 117 -22.68 -12.11 -12.79
N CYS A 118 -22.02 -13.13 -13.34
CA CYS A 118 -20.64 -13.04 -13.86
C CYS A 118 -20.53 -12.28 -15.21
N GLY A 119 -21.59 -11.58 -15.65
CA GLY A 119 -21.68 -10.95 -16.97
C GLY A 119 -21.70 -11.93 -18.15
N VAL A 120 -21.97 -13.22 -17.89
CA VAL A 120 -21.96 -14.30 -18.88
C VAL A 120 -23.05 -15.33 -18.56
N ASP A 121 -23.74 -15.80 -19.60
CA ASP A 121 -24.77 -16.84 -19.48
C ASP A 121 -24.17 -18.24 -19.48
N ILE A 122 -24.87 -19.16 -18.82
CA ILE A 122 -24.57 -20.59 -18.88
C ILE A 122 -25.64 -21.25 -19.76
N MET A 123 -25.22 -21.77 -20.91
CA MET A 123 -26.04 -22.69 -21.69
C MET A 123 -25.74 -24.11 -21.23
N CYS A 124 -26.69 -24.73 -20.54
CA CYS A 124 -26.56 -26.08 -20.01
C CYS A 124 -27.89 -26.83 -20.18
N PRO A 125 -27.91 -27.97 -20.91
CA PRO A 125 -29.13 -28.74 -21.13
C PRO A 125 -29.83 -29.18 -19.84
N ALA A 126 -29.09 -29.38 -18.74
CA ALA A 126 -29.65 -29.70 -17.43
C ALA A 126 -30.45 -28.55 -16.81
N ILE A 127 -30.00 -27.29 -16.98
CA ILE A 127 -30.73 -26.11 -16.53
C ILE A 127 -31.96 -25.88 -17.42
N GLU A 128 -31.81 -25.96 -18.74
CA GLU A 128 -32.96 -25.86 -19.66
C GLU A 128 -34.02 -26.94 -19.41
N LEU A 129 -33.61 -28.15 -19.02
CA LEU A 129 -34.53 -29.23 -18.64
C LEU A 129 -35.33 -28.88 -17.39
N ILE A 130 -34.67 -28.32 -16.37
CA ILE A 130 -35.31 -27.86 -15.14
C ILE A 130 -36.28 -26.71 -15.45
N ASP A 131 -35.91 -25.79 -16.34
CA ASP A 131 -36.79 -24.69 -16.75
C ASP A 131 -37.99 -25.15 -17.57
N ALA A 132 -37.80 -26.06 -18.53
CA ALA A 132 -38.90 -26.68 -19.26
C ALA A 132 -39.82 -27.48 -18.32
N ALA A 133 -39.25 -28.18 -17.34
CA ALA A 133 -40.00 -28.88 -16.30
C ALA A 133 -40.80 -27.89 -15.42
N ARG A 134 -40.21 -26.77 -15.03
CA ARG A 134 -40.83 -25.67 -14.27
C ARG A 134 -42.01 -25.08 -15.03
N GLN A 135 -41.80 -24.72 -16.30
CA GLN A 135 -42.85 -24.18 -17.20
C GLN A 135 -44.00 -25.18 -17.44
N CYS A 136 -43.73 -26.48 -17.44
CA CYS A 136 -44.75 -27.52 -17.59
C CYS A 136 -45.35 -28.05 -16.26
N GLY A 137 -44.90 -27.56 -15.10
CA GLY A 137 -45.32 -28.10 -13.79
C GLY A 137 -44.84 -29.54 -13.49
N ARG A 138 -43.79 -30.01 -14.18
CA ARG A 138 -43.28 -31.40 -14.14
C ARG A 138 -42.06 -31.62 -13.25
N LEU A 139 -41.66 -30.64 -12.42
CA LEU A 139 -40.49 -30.74 -11.52
C LEU A 139 -40.54 -31.96 -10.58
N GLY A 140 -41.73 -32.34 -10.09
CA GLY A 140 -41.90 -33.55 -9.27
C GLY A 140 -41.60 -34.84 -10.05
N GLN A 141 -42.16 -34.96 -11.26
CA GLN A 141 -41.89 -36.10 -12.16
C GLN A 141 -40.39 -36.19 -12.51
N LEU A 142 -39.74 -35.05 -12.76
CA LEU A 142 -38.30 -35.03 -13.06
C LEU A 142 -37.48 -35.55 -11.88
N ALA A 143 -37.78 -35.14 -10.64
CA ALA A 143 -37.13 -35.64 -9.44
C ALA A 143 -37.28 -37.17 -9.29
N GLU A 144 -38.49 -37.70 -9.47
CA GLU A 144 -38.76 -39.15 -9.43
C GLU A 144 -37.98 -39.93 -10.49
N GLN A 145 -37.89 -39.40 -11.72
CA GLN A 145 -37.12 -40.01 -12.81
C GLN A 145 -35.62 -40.05 -12.52
N ILE A 146 -35.06 -38.97 -11.95
CA ILE A 146 -33.65 -38.92 -11.57
C ILE A 146 -33.37 -39.90 -10.41
N GLU A 147 -34.20 -39.89 -9.36
CA GLU A 147 -34.05 -40.79 -8.21
C GLU A 147 -34.18 -42.27 -8.57
N GLY A 148 -35.10 -42.62 -9.46
CA GLY A 148 -35.28 -43.99 -9.97
C GLY A 148 -34.12 -44.50 -10.85
N THR A 149 -33.18 -43.64 -11.26
CA THR A 149 -32.05 -44.02 -12.12
C THR A 149 -30.88 -44.58 -11.30
N ALA A 150 -30.37 -45.75 -11.69
CA ALA A 150 -29.25 -46.42 -11.03
C ALA A 150 -27.88 -45.88 -11.52
N THR A 151 -26.98 -45.55 -10.58
CA THR A 151 -25.65 -44.98 -10.88
C THR A 151 -24.53 -45.75 -10.18
N PRO A 152 -23.84 -46.67 -10.87
CA PRO A 152 -22.79 -47.49 -10.25
C PRO A 152 -21.46 -46.76 -10.06
N GLU A 153 -21.21 -45.69 -10.82
CA GLU A 153 -19.97 -44.91 -10.79
C GLU A 153 -20.09 -43.67 -9.89
N VAL A 154 -19.01 -43.31 -9.18
CA VAL A 154 -18.96 -42.17 -8.25
C VAL A 154 -19.27 -40.84 -8.94
N LEU A 155 -18.76 -40.62 -10.17
CA LEU A 155 -19.04 -39.39 -10.93
C LEU A 155 -20.53 -39.28 -11.27
N GLN A 156 -21.16 -40.40 -11.61
CA GLN A 156 -22.59 -40.46 -11.89
C GLN A 156 -23.44 -40.30 -10.63
N GLN A 157 -22.98 -40.76 -9.47
CA GLN A 157 -23.63 -40.50 -8.18
C GLN A 157 -23.58 -39.01 -7.80
N TYR A 158 -22.41 -38.36 -7.97
CA TYR A 158 -22.23 -36.93 -7.77
C TYR A 158 -23.11 -36.10 -8.72
N GLN A 159 -23.10 -36.41 -10.02
CA GLN A 159 -23.91 -35.74 -11.04
C GLN A 159 -25.42 -35.91 -10.80
N LYS A 160 -25.86 -37.12 -10.40
CA LYS A 160 -27.25 -37.39 -9.97
C LYS A 160 -27.64 -36.53 -8.76
N ALA A 161 -26.83 -36.52 -7.71
CA ALA A 161 -27.12 -35.75 -6.49
C ALA A 161 -27.16 -34.24 -6.75
N ALA A 162 -26.26 -33.73 -7.60
CA ALA A 162 -26.26 -32.33 -8.02
C ALA A 162 -27.50 -31.96 -8.83
N LEU A 163 -27.97 -32.83 -9.74
CA LEU A 163 -29.18 -32.58 -10.51
C LEU A 163 -30.44 -32.57 -9.61
N ILE A 164 -30.49 -33.47 -8.62
CA ILE A 164 -31.56 -33.47 -7.60
C ILE A 164 -31.53 -32.17 -6.79
N PHE A 165 -30.35 -31.73 -6.32
CA PHE A 165 -30.18 -30.44 -5.63
C PHE A 165 -30.77 -29.28 -6.43
N LEU A 166 -30.40 -29.17 -7.72
CA LEU A 166 -30.88 -28.11 -8.60
C LEU A 166 -32.42 -28.13 -8.77
N VAL A 167 -33.02 -29.33 -8.84
CA VAL A 167 -34.49 -29.48 -8.89
C VAL A 167 -35.16 -29.04 -7.60
N HIS A 168 -34.60 -29.33 -6.41
CA HIS A 168 -35.17 -28.86 -5.14
C HIS A 168 -35.02 -27.35 -4.97
N VAL A 169 -33.89 -26.76 -5.37
CA VAL A 169 -33.72 -25.29 -5.41
C VAL A 169 -34.74 -24.65 -6.35
N ALA A 170 -34.95 -25.20 -7.56
CA ALA A 170 -35.96 -24.71 -8.50
C ALA A 170 -37.43 -24.87 -8.01
N ARG A 171 -37.66 -25.76 -7.03
CA ARG A 171 -38.93 -25.92 -6.30
C ARG A 171 -39.05 -25.01 -5.06
N ASN A 172 -38.00 -24.25 -4.72
CA ASN A 172 -37.84 -23.49 -3.47
C ASN A 172 -37.96 -24.39 -2.20
N ASP A 173 -37.47 -25.62 -2.30
CA ASP A 173 -37.55 -26.67 -1.28
C ASP A 173 -36.20 -26.81 -0.56
N ILE A 174 -35.89 -25.83 0.29
CA ILE A 174 -34.57 -25.67 0.93
C ILE A 174 -34.16 -26.88 1.81
N PRO A 175 -35.04 -27.50 2.62
CA PRO A 175 -34.68 -28.67 3.42
C PRO A 175 -34.21 -29.84 2.55
N GLU A 176 -34.93 -30.15 1.47
CA GLU A 176 -34.56 -31.27 0.61
C GLU A 176 -33.41 -30.94 -0.35
N ALA A 177 -33.20 -29.65 -0.68
CA ALA A 177 -31.95 -29.20 -1.27
C ALA A 177 -30.76 -29.48 -0.34
N ARG A 178 -30.87 -29.26 0.98
CA ARG A 178 -29.81 -29.67 1.93
C ARG A 178 -29.62 -31.19 1.95
N THR A 179 -30.70 -31.98 2.06
CA THR A 179 -30.63 -33.46 2.01
C THR A 179 -29.92 -33.97 0.74
N ALA A 180 -30.17 -33.33 -0.40
CA ALA A 180 -29.49 -33.64 -1.66
C ALA A 180 -28.01 -33.22 -1.63
N PHE A 181 -27.69 -32.06 -1.03
CA PHE A 181 -26.33 -31.56 -0.90
C PHE A 181 -25.43 -32.44 -0.02
N ASP A 182 -25.96 -33.05 1.04
CA ASP A 182 -25.19 -34.01 1.86
C ASP A 182 -24.66 -35.18 0.99
N ARG A 183 -25.50 -35.68 0.06
CA ARG A 183 -25.10 -36.73 -0.91
C ARG A 183 -24.09 -36.21 -1.94
N VAL A 184 -24.17 -34.94 -2.32
CA VAL A 184 -23.16 -34.26 -3.16
C VAL A 184 -21.81 -34.23 -2.44
N MET A 185 -21.79 -33.84 -1.16
CA MET A 185 -20.57 -33.80 -0.34
C MET A 185 -19.92 -35.18 -0.24
N ASP A 186 -20.70 -36.20 0.12
CA ASP A 186 -20.24 -37.59 0.22
C ASP A 186 -19.63 -38.12 -1.10
N SER A 187 -20.14 -37.67 -2.24
CA SER A 187 -19.66 -38.13 -3.55
C SER A 187 -18.44 -37.33 -4.02
N ALA A 188 -18.46 -36.00 -3.88
CA ALA A 188 -17.39 -35.09 -4.29
C ALA A 188 -16.06 -35.35 -3.57
N LEU A 189 -16.11 -35.79 -2.30
CA LEU A 189 -14.93 -36.17 -1.54
C LEU A 189 -14.17 -37.36 -2.15
N LYS A 190 -14.85 -38.21 -2.93
CA LYS A 190 -14.33 -39.46 -3.53
C LYS A 190 -13.92 -39.32 -5.01
N LEU A 191 -14.04 -38.14 -5.61
CA LEU A 191 -13.73 -37.90 -7.02
C LEU A 191 -12.29 -37.41 -7.24
N ASP A 192 -11.74 -37.77 -8.40
CA ASP A 192 -10.71 -36.95 -9.05
C ASP A 192 -11.37 -35.65 -9.54
N ARG A 193 -10.80 -34.52 -9.12
CA ARG A 193 -11.44 -33.20 -9.23
C ARG A 193 -10.88 -32.39 -10.39
N ASP A 194 -9.80 -32.83 -11.02
CA ASP A 194 -9.08 -32.07 -12.07
C ASP A 194 -9.58 -32.44 -13.47
N THR A 195 -10.91 -32.55 -13.60
CA THR A 195 -11.61 -32.72 -14.89
C THR A 195 -12.80 -31.76 -14.97
N ALA A 196 -13.09 -31.23 -16.17
CA ALA A 196 -14.24 -30.34 -16.39
C ALA A 196 -15.58 -30.99 -15.99
N ASN A 197 -15.76 -32.29 -16.28
CA ASN A 197 -16.97 -33.06 -15.94
C ASN A 197 -17.27 -33.12 -14.43
N ALA A 198 -16.24 -33.14 -13.58
CA ALA A 198 -16.38 -33.09 -12.13
C ALA A 198 -16.55 -31.65 -11.60
N ARG A 199 -16.17 -30.64 -12.38
CA ARG A 199 -16.17 -29.22 -11.98
C ARG A 199 -17.47 -28.50 -12.36
N TRP A 200 -18.13 -28.89 -13.46
CA TRP A 200 -19.42 -28.33 -13.90
C TRP A 200 -20.53 -28.31 -12.82
N PRO A 201 -20.79 -29.42 -12.10
CA PRO A 201 -21.88 -29.42 -11.11
C PRO A 201 -21.65 -28.42 -9.97
N ALA A 202 -20.39 -28.17 -9.55
CA ALA A 202 -20.07 -27.16 -8.54
C ALA A 202 -20.49 -25.75 -8.98
N VAL A 203 -20.18 -25.35 -10.23
CA VAL A 203 -20.59 -24.05 -10.79
C VAL A 203 -22.12 -23.91 -10.83
N LEU A 204 -22.82 -24.94 -11.30
CA LEU A 204 -24.28 -24.92 -11.37
C LEU A 204 -24.92 -24.81 -9.97
N MET A 205 -24.44 -25.59 -9.00
CA MET A 205 -24.95 -25.57 -7.64
C MET A 205 -24.67 -24.26 -6.92
N LEU A 206 -23.48 -23.66 -7.09
CA LEU A 206 -23.16 -22.35 -6.53
C LEU A 206 -24.05 -21.24 -7.12
N ARG A 207 -24.22 -21.20 -8.45
CA ARG A 207 -25.11 -20.21 -9.11
C ARG A 207 -26.57 -20.38 -8.65
N ALA A 208 -27.06 -21.61 -8.50
CA ALA A 208 -28.42 -21.89 -8.03
C ALA A 208 -28.61 -21.60 -6.53
N ALA A 209 -27.61 -21.85 -5.69
CA ALA A 209 -27.65 -21.57 -4.26
C ALA A 209 -27.57 -20.07 -3.94
N PHE A 210 -26.97 -19.26 -4.83
CA PHE A 210 -26.65 -17.86 -4.59
C PHE A 210 -27.81 -16.97 -4.08
N PRO A 211 -29.06 -17.08 -4.58
CA PRO A 211 -30.20 -16.30 -4.08
C PRO A 211 -30.65 -16.67 -2.65
N HIS A 212 -30.25 -17.85 -2.15
CA HIS A 212 -30.70 -18.40 -0.88
C HIS A 212 -29.55 -18.35 0.13
N GLN A 213 -29.48 -17.30 0.96
CA GLN A 213 -28.38 -17.08 1.94
C GLN A 213 -27.97 -18.35 2.71
N GLU A 214 -28.96 -19.12 3.16
CA GLU A 214 -28.76 -20.37 3.90
C GLU A 214 -28.00 -21.45 3.09
N LEU A 215 -28.34 -21.62 1.80
CA LEU A 215 -27.64 -22.56 0.92
C LEU A 215 -26.32 -21.98 0.42
N ARG A 216 -26.31 -20.69 0.01
CA ARG A 216 -25.12 -20.00 -0.50
C ARG A 216 -23.93 -20.23 0.40
N ARG A 217 -24.08 -19.99 1.71
CA ARG A 217 -23.00 -20.16 2.68
C ARG A 217 -22.51 -21.61 2.76
N THR A 218 -23.40 -22.58 2.99
CA THR A 218 -23.02 -24.01 3.11
C THR A 218 -22.37 -24.54 1.83
N VAL A 219 -22.91 -24.19 0.66
CA VAL A 219 -22.40 -24.66 -0.64
C VAL A 219 -21.05 -24.01 -0.98
N THR A 220 -20.87 -22.72 -0.64
CA THR A 220 -19.60 -21.99 -0.77
C THR A 220 -18.54 -22.60 0.14
N GLU A 221 -18.77 -22.64 1.46
CA GLU A 221 -17.82 -23.17 2.45
C GLU A 221 -17.35 -24.60 2.06
N PHE A 222 -18.26 -25.46 1.58
CA PHE A 222 -17.87 -26.78 1.08
C PHE A 222 -17.00 -26.71 -0.18
N PHE A 223 -17.43 -26.07 -1.27
CA PHE A 223 -16.71 -26.14 -2.54
C PHE A 223 -15.31 -25.52 -2.49
N PHE A 224 -15.09 -24.46 -1.71
CA PHE A 224 -13.75 -23.90 -1.52
C PHE A 224 -12.88 -24.72 -0.54
N SER A 225 -13.46 -25.59 0.28
CA SER A 225 -12.69 -26.59 1.06
C SER A 225 -12.21 -27.77 0.20
N VAL A 226 -12.92 -28.12 -0.89
CA VAL A 226 -12.57 -29.27 -1.75
C VAL A 226 -11.83 -28.89 -3.04
N HIS A 227 -11.89 -27.64 -3.49
CA HIS A 227 -11.16 -27.11 -4.64
C HIS A 227 -10.08 -26.12 -4.19
N PHE A 228 -8.87 -26.63 -3.93
CA PHE A 228 -7.68 -25.81 -3.69
C PHE A 228 -7.06 -25.33 -5.02
N ASN A 229 -6.20 -24.32 -4.95
CA ASN A 229 -5.44 -23.77 -6.10
C ASN A 229 -6.27 -23.25 -7.30
N LEU A 230 -7.54 -22.83 -7.12
CA LEU A 230 -8.34 -22.23 -8.20
C LEU A 230 -7.61 -21.07 -8.91
N ASN A 231 -6.82 -20.30 -8.16
CA ASN A 231 -6.07 -19.15 -8.67
C ASN A 231 -4.79 -19.53 -9.45
N ALA A 232 -4.49 -20.82 -9.64
CA ALA A 232 -3.42 -21.27 -10.54
C ALA A 232 -3.93 -21.40 -11.97
N TYR A 233 -3.09 -21.10 -12.97
CA TYR A 233 -3.41 -21.34 -14.38
C TYR A 233 -3.47 -22.85 -14.69
N VAL A 234 -4.50 -23.27 -15.43
CA VAL A 234 -4.68 -24.66 -15.89
C VAL A 234 -4.53 -24.71 -17.41
N PRO A 235 -3.71 -25.63 -17.97
CA PRO A 235 -3.53 -25.72 -19.43
C PRO A 235 -4.78 -26.19 -20.21
N ASP A 236 -5.67 -26.96 -19.59
CA ASP A 236 -6.98 -27.34 -20.15
C ASP A 236 -7.92 -26.12 -20.15
N PRO A 237 -8.31 -25.57 -21.32
CA PRO A 237 -9.14 -24.36 -21.39
C PRO A 237 -10.53 -24.50 -20.78
N GLU A 238 -11.13 -25.70 -20.79
CA GLU A 238 -12.48 -25.94 -20.28
C GLU A 238 -12.48 -25.98 -18.74
N LEU A 239 -11.51 -26.69 -18.15
CA LEU A 239 -11.29 -26.67 -16.70
C LEU A 239 -10.81 -25.30 -16.20
N ASP A 240 -9.99 -24.61 -16.99
CA ASP A 240 -9.47 -23.28 -16.65
C ASP A 240 -10.58 -22.22 -16.61
N VAL A 241 -11.54 -22.20 -17.55
CA VAL A 241 -12.68 -21.25 -17.46
C VAL A 241 -13.65 -21.62 -16.33
N LEU A 242 -13.84 -22.91 -16.03
CA LEU A 242 -14.64 -23.32 -14.86
C LEU A 242 -14.02 -22.80 -13.55
N ASN A 243 -12.70 -22.78 -13.44
CA ASN A 243 -12.02 -22.17 -12.28
C ASN A 243 -12.21 -20.65 -12.20
N ASP A 244 -12.31 -19.91 -13.33
CA ASP A 244 -12.64 -18.47 -13.29
C ASP A 244 -14.01 -18.22 -12.66
N HIS A 245 -15.03 -18.96 -13.11
CA HIS A 245 -16.40 -18.82 -12.62
C HIS A 245 -16.53 -19.23 -11.15
N LEU A 246 -15.78 -20.25 -10.71
CA LEU A 246 -15.70 -20.61 -9.29
C LEU A 246 -15.04 -19.51 -8.45
N SER A 247 -13.88 -18.98 -8.85
CA SER A 247 -13.23 -17.86 -8.11
C SER A 247 -14.15 -16.64 -8.04
N ALA A 248 -14.82 -16.28 -9.14
CA ALA A 248 -15.78 -15.17 -9.18
C ALA A 248 -16.96 -15.37 -8.22
N LEU A 249 -17.60 -16.55 -8.25
CA LEU A 249 -18.70 -16.88 -7.35
C LEU A 249 -18.27 -16.90 -5.86
N SER A 250 -17.01 -17.29 -5.57
CA SER A 250 -16.41 -17.21 -4.23
C SER A 250 -16.41 -15.78 -3.68
N ALA A 251 -15.83 -14.86 -4.46
CA ALA A 251 -15.66 -13.47 -4.06
C ALA A 251 -17.01 -12.75 -3.93
N MET A 252 -17.93 -13.01 -4.87
CA MET A 252 -19.32 -12.53 -4.79
C MET A 252 -20.05 -13.05 -3.53
N ALA A 253 -19.88 -14.33 -3.18
CA ALA A 253 -20.53 -14.90 -2.01
C ALA A 253 -19.97 -14.32 -0.69
N ALA A 254 -18.65 -14.14 -0.61
CA ALA A 254 -18.01 -13.51 0.55
C ALA A 254 -18.52 -12.08 0.78
N VAL A 255 -18.68 -11.28 -0.29
CA VAL A 255 -19.27 -9.93 -0.21
C VAL A 255 -20.76 -9.98 0.15
N ALA A 256 -21.51 -10.94 -0.38
CA ALA A 256 -22.95 -11.07 -0.10
C ALA A 256 -23.30 -11.58 1.31
N ASP A 257 -22.34 -12.22 2.01
CA ASP A 257 -22.49 -12.71 3.38
C ASP A 257 -21.91 -11.74 4.44
N ASP A 258 -21.19 -10.69 4.02
CA ASP A 258 -20.71 -9.63 4.92
C ASP A 258 -21.87 -8.71 5.35
N ALA A 259 -22.39 -9.01 6.54
CA ALA A 259 -23.50 -8.31 7.18
C ALA A 259 -23.21 -6.84 7.58
N SER A 260 -22.05 -6.29 7.22
CA SER A 260 -21.73 -4.86 7.35
C SER A 260 -22.23 -3.99 6.19
N THR A 261 -22.77 -4.59 5.12
CA THR A 261 -23.33 -3.87 3.95
C THR A 261 -24.55 -3.02 4.36
N PRO A 262 -24.46 -1.67 4.42
CA PRO A 262 -25.56 -0.83 4.88
C PRO A 262 -26.64 -0.66 3.80
N THR A 263 -27.86 -0.42 4.24
CA THR A 263 -29.00 -0.10 3.39
C THR A 263 -28.88 1.32 2.81
N ILE A 264 -28.10 1.49 1.74
CA ILE A 264 -28.14 2.54 0.68
C ILE A 264 -28.02 4.03 1.10
N GLU A 265 -28.22 4.44 2.35
CA GLU A 265 -28.38 5.85 2.74
C GLU A 265 -27.14 6.52 3.38
N SER A 266 -25.98 5.86 3.44
CA SER A 266 -24.72 6.47 3.90
C SER A 266 -23.72 6.69 2.76
N ALA A 267 -22.91 7.76 2.84
CA ALA A 267 -21.84 8.03 1.87
C ALA A 267 -20.73 6.95 1.86
N ASP A 268 -20.61 6.18 2.95
CA ASP A 268 -19.68 5.05 3.08
C ASP A 268 -20.29 3.70 2.65
N SER A 269 -21.53 3.70 2.11
CA SER A 269 -22.16 2.49 1.60
C SER A 269 -21.37 1.90 0.42
N PRO A 270 -21.13 0.57 0.37
CA PRO A 270 -20.28 -0.04 -0.64
C PRO A 270 -20.79 0.18 -2.07
N GLN A 271 -19.88 0.44 -3.00
CA GLN A 271 -20.20 0.73 -4.39
C GLN A 271 -19.57 -0.30 -5.33
N TRP A 272 -20.40 -0.85 -6.21
CA TRP A 272 -19.96 -1.68 -7.33
C TRP A 272 -19.49 -0.75 -8.46
N ILE A 273 -18.28 -0.99 -8.97
CA ILE A 273 -17.86 -0.40 -10.24
C ILE A 273 -18.27 -1.38 -11.34
N ASP A 274 -19.53 -1.24 -11.76
CA ASP A 274 -20.12 -1.96 -12.87
C ASP A 274 -19.25 -1.76 -14.15
N PRO A 275 -18.91 -2.82 -14.90
CA PRO A 275 -18.21 -2.69 -16.16
C PRO A 275 -18.92 -1.73 -17.11
N GLY A 276 -18.20 -0.69 -17.53
CA GLY A 276 -18.74 0.30 -18.45
C GLY A 276 -19.81 1.26 -17.91
N ARG A 277 -20.25 1.15 -16.65
CA ARG A 277 -21.04 2.19 -15.98
C ARG A 277 -20.13 2.90 -14.99
N PRO A 278 -19.48 4.02 -15.37
CA PRO A 278 -18.50 4.67 -14.54
C PRO A 278 -19.09 5.14 -13.21
N THR A 279 -18.40 4.83 -12.10
CA THR A 279 -18.52 5.67 -10.90
C THR A 279 -17.86 7.02 -11.19
N SER A 280 -18.06 8.03 -10.32
CA SER A 280 -17.79 9.44 -10.66
C SER A 280 -16.39 9.71 -11.26
N SER A 281 -15.36 8.98 -10.84
CA SER A 281 -13.97 9.12 -11.33
C SER A 281 -13.32 7.85 -11.92
N TRP A 282 -13.92 6.67 -11.77
CA TRP A 282 -13.30 5.38 -12.07
C TRP A 282 -14.20 4.48 -12.93
N CYS A 283 -13.58 3.58 -13.69
CA CYS A 283 -14.28 2.59 -14.49
C CYS A 283 -13.55 1.25 -14.52
N ALA A 284 -14.30 0.17 -14.67
CA ALA A 284 -13.78 -1.18 -14.86
C ALA A 284 -13.98 -1.66 -16.30
N PHE A 285 -12.98 -2.32 -16.87
CA PHE A 285 -13.08 -3.05 -18.15
C PHE A 285 -11.98 -4.12 -18.26
N SER A 286 -12.11 -5.02 -19.25
CA SER A 286 -11.14 -6.10 -19.50
C SER A 286 -10.58 -6.06 -20.92
N TYR A 287 -9.33 -6.49 -21.07
CA TYR A 287 -8.85 -7.02 -22.34
C TYR A 287 -9.65 -8.27 -22.71
N SER A 288 -10.06 -8.42 -23.96
CA SER A 288 -10.73 -9.63 -24.46
C SER A 288 -10.36 -9.90 -25.93
N ASP A 289 -9.74 -11.03 -26.26
CA ASP A 289 -9.47 -11.48 -27.63
C ASP A 289 -10.50 -12.54 -28.09
N ALA A 290 -10.38 -13.00 -29.35
CA ALA A 290 -11.28 -13.99 -29.92
C ALA A 290 -11.33 -15.31 -29.12
N ALA A 291 -10.23 -15.71 -28.47
CA ALA A 291 -10.16 -16.95 -27.72
C ALA A 291 -10.80 -16.82 -26.33
N CYS A 292 -10.46 -15.79 -25.54
CA CYS A 292 -11.03 -15.62 -24.22
C CYS A 292 -12.49 -15.12 -24.25
N TYR A 293 -12.89 -14.40 -25.30
CA TYR A 293 -14.31 -14.11 -25.59
C TYR A 293 -15.10 -15.39 -25.83
N ALA A 294 -14.62 -16.26 -26.74
CA ALA A 294 -15.30 -17.52 -27.08
C ALA A 294 -15.42 -18.50 -25.90
N LEU A 295 -14.48 -18.47 -24.96
CA LEU A 295 -14.53 -19.29 -23.74
C LEU A 295 -15.59 -18.80 -22.74
N GLY A 296 -16.12 -17.58 -22.88
CA GLY A 296 -17.10 -17.01 -21.94
C GLY A 296 -16.53 -16.80 -20.53
N ARG A 297 -15.29 -16.29 -20.42
CA ARG A 297 -14.69 -15.95 -19.11
C ARG A 297 -15.47 -14.81 -18.43
N PRO A 298 -15.61 -14.80 -17.08
CA PRO A 298 -16.37 -13.78 -16.34
C PRO A 298 -15.96 -12.35 -16.72
N MET A 299 -16.88 -11.40 -16.62
CA MET A 299 -16.51 -9.98 -16.68
C MET A 299 -15.76 -9.57 -15.42
N VAL A 300 -14.89 -8.55 -15.52
CA VAL A 300 -14.30 -7.90 -14.35
C VAL A 300 -15.38 -7.34 -13.42
N GLN A 301 -15.17 -7.43 -12.11
CA GLN A 301 -15.92 -6.64 -11.13
C GLN A 301 -14.97 -6.09 -10.07
N TRP A 302 -15.12 -4.81 -9.77
CA TRP A 302 -14.44 -4.13 -8.68
C TRP A 302 -15.47 -3.63 -7.66
N TYR A 303 -15.16 -3.85 -6.38
CA TYR A 303 -15.98 -3.49 -5.25
C TYR A 303 -15.25 -2.46 -4.40
N VAL A 304 -15.90 -1.33 -4.12
CA VAL A 304 -15.32 -0.22 -3.36
C VAL A 304 -15.94 -0.14 -1.99
N THR A 305 -15.10 -0.15 -0.96
CA THR A 305 -15.45 0.00 0.45
C THR A 305 -14.60 1.09 1.08
N GLY A 306 -15.21 2.25 1.36
CA GLY A 306 -14.49 3.46 1.75
C GLY A 306 -13.42 3.82 0.71
N HIS A 307 -12.16 3.90 1.15
CA HIS A 307 -11.00 4.23 0.31
C HIS A 307 -10.27 2.99 -0.26
N ARG A 308 -10.89 1.79 -0.26
CA ARG A 308 -10.35 0.53 -0.81
C ARG A 308 -11.16 0.09 -2.03
N ALA A 309 -10.47 -0.30 -3.10
CA ALA A 309 -11.05 -1.04 -4.23
C ALA A 309 -10.48 -2.47 -4.25
N GLU A 310 -11.35 -3.45 -4.47
CA GLU A 310 -11.04 -4.88 -4.41
C GLU A 310 -11.62 -5.58 -5.64
N LYS A 311 -10.82 -6.41 -6.31
CA LYS A 311 -11.23 -7.15 -7.50
C LYS A 311 -11.85 -8.49 -7.12
N LEU A 312 -13.09 -8.71 -7.55
CA LEU A 312 -13.88 -9.92 -7.25
C LEU A 312 -13.87 -10.94 -8.41
N SER A 313 -13.89 -10.47 -9.64
CA SER A 313 -13.90 -11.31 -10.86
C SER A 313 -13.09 -10.67 -11.98
N GLY A 314 -12.84 -11.41 -13.05
CA GLY A 314 -11.99 -10.97 -14.16
C GLY A 314 -12.06 -11.87 -15.39
N HIS A 315 -11.74 -11.31 -16.56
CA HIS A 315 -11.87 -11.98 -17.85
C HIS A 315 -10.52 -12.51 -18.36
N GLU A 316 -9.48 -11.69 -18.32
CA GLU A 316 -8.11 -12.08 -18.69
C GLU A 316 -7.10 -11.15 -18.03
N ILE A 317 -7.12 -9.89 -18.48
CA ILE A 317 -6.39 -8.77 -17.92
C ILE A 317 -7.41 -7.67 -17.72
N ASP A 318 -7.52 -7.23 -16.49
CA ASP A 318 -8.60 -6.39 -16.03
C ASP A 318 -8.04 -5.07 -15.52
N TYR A 319 -8.77 -3.99 -15.81
CA TYR A 319 -8.33 -2.63 -15.57
C TYR A 319 -9.34 -1.90 -14.68
N LEU A 320 -8.83 -1.24 -13.65
CA LEU A 320 -9.52 -0.18 -12.91
C LEU A 320 -8.86 1.14 -13.32
N MET A 321 -9.53 1.90 -14.18
CA MET A 321 -8.99 3.01 -14.95
C MET A 321 -9.48 4.35 -14.40
N PHE A 322 -8.59 5.33 -14.32
CA PHE A 322 -8.97 6.72 -14.04
C PHE A 322 -9.50 7.36 -15.33
N ARG A 323 -10.70 7.97 -15.25
CA ARG A 323 -11.43 8.38 -16.47
C ARG A 323 -10.75 9.46 -17.29
N SER A 324 -9.95 10.35 -16.69
CA SER A 324 -9.40 11.51 -17.41
C SER A 324 -7.95 11.28 -17.83
N PRO A 325 -7.53 11.71 -19.03
CA PRO A 325 -6.14 11.59 -19.48
C PRO A 325 -5.23 12.54 -18.68
N LEU A 326 -4.05 12.09 -18.26
CA LEU A 326 -3.11 12.82 -17.43
C LEU A 326 -1.83 13.16 -18.21
N ARG A 327 -1.37 14.43 -18.12
CA ARG A 327 -0.11 14.91 -18.71
C ARG A 327 0.52 15.99 -17.84
N GLY A 328 1.82 16.25 -18.01
CA GLY A 328 2.53 17.28 -17.25
C GLY A 328 2.91 16.82 -15.84
N ASN A 329 2.98 17.75 -14.88
CA ASN A 329 3.56 17.46 -13.58
C ASN A 329 2.50 17.01 -12.56
N TYR A 330 2.53 15.73 -12.19
CA TYR A 330 1.61 15.09 -11.24
C TYR A 330 2.24 13.86 -10.59
N GLU A 331 1.67 13.43 -9.47
CA GLU A 331 2.06 12.20 -8.78
C GLU A 331 0.85 11.31 -8.52
N ILE A 332 1.06 10.00 -8.52
CA ILE A 332 0.05 8.99 -8.18
C ILE A 332 0.63 8.15 -7.05
N GLU A 333 -0.12 7.95 -5.98
CA GLU A 333 0.28 7.08 -4.87
C GLU A 333 -0.86 6.17 -4.44
N CYS A 334 -0.54 4.94 -4.04
CA CYS A 334 -1.48 4.02 -3.39
C CYS A 334 -0.77 2.91 -2.60
N ASP A 335 -1.47 2.36 -1.62
CA ASP A 335 -1.17 1.03 -1.10
C ASP A 335 -1.82 -0.03 -2.01
N PHE A 336 -1.12 -1.11 -2.31
CA PHE A 336 -1.63 -2.24 -3.10
C PHE A 336 -1.27 -3.58 -2.47
N THR A 337 -2.06 -4.61 -2.75
CA THR A 337 -1.72 -5.96 -2.29
C THR A 337 -0.68 -6.64 -3.16
N SER A 338 0.27 -7.32 -2.51
CA SER A 338 1.47 -7.88 -3.14
C SER A 338 1.83 -9.29 -2.66
N GLY A 339 0.90 -9.99 -2.01
CA GLY A 339 1.05 -11.39 -1.63
C GLY A 339 0.91 -12.37 -2.81
N SER A 340 1.10 -13.66 -2.51
CA SER A 340 0.88 -14.72 -3.49
C SER A 340 -0.58 -14.75 -3.94
N GLY A 341 -0.82 -14.71 -5.26
CA GLY A 341 -2.16 -14.59 -5.85
C GLY A 341 -2.69 -13.14 -5.99
N GLU A 342 -2.06 -12.17 -5.33
CA GLU A 342 -2.44 -10.75 -5.35
C GLU A 342 -1.63 -9.99 -6.43
N SER A 343 -1.79 -10.37 -7.70
CA SER A 343 -1.17 -9.72 -8.86
C SER A 343 -1.81 -8.37 -9.20
N ILE A 344 -1.30 -7.30 -8.60
CA ILE A 344 -1.55 -5.91 -8.99
C ILE A 344 -0.34 -5.33 -9.74
N GLY A 345 -0.63 -4.61 -10.83
CA GLY A 345 0.29 -3.75 -11.56
C GLY A 345 -0.33 -2.41 -11.93
N PHE A 346 0.46 -1.53 -12.54
CA PHE A 346 0.06 -0.16 -12.86
C PHE A 346 0.38 0.15 -14.32
N MET A 347 -0.55 0.84 -14.98
CA MET A 347 -0.42 1.40 -16.32
C MET A 347 -0.23 2.91 -16.22
N LEU A 348 0.84 3.44 -16.81
CA LEU A 348 1.07 4.88 -16.96
C LEU A 348 2.00 5.16 -18.14
N ALA A 349 1.77 6.26 -18.87
CA ALA A 349 2.58 6.65 -20.05
C ALA A 349 2.67 5.53 -21.12
N GLY A 350 1.60 4.73 -21.28
CA GLY A 350 1.56 3.54 -22.14
C GLY A 350 2.31 2.30 -21.62
N THR A 351 3.00 2.41 -20.48
CA THR A 351 3.80 1.30 -19.90
C THR A 351 3.10 0.63 -18.72
N HIS A 352 3.19 -0.69 -18.66
CA HIS A 352 2.83 -1.52 -17.51
C HIS A 352 4.04 -1.79 -16.62
N LEU A 353 3.86 -1.70 -15.31
CA LEU A 353 4.81 -2.19 -14.30
C LEU A 353 4.08 -2.93 -13.18
N SER A 354 4.54 -4.13 -12.84
CA SER A 354 4.21 -4.83 -11.59
C SER A 354 5.48 -5.44 -10.98
N PRO A 355 5.63 -5.49 -9.65
CA PRO A 355 6.66 -6.31 -9.03
C PRO A 355 6.36 -7.81 -9.25
N ASN A 356 7.40 -8.63 -9.28
CA ASN A 356 7.25 -10.08 -9.17
C ASN A 356 6.91 -10.45 -7.72
N ALA A 357 6.14 -11.53 -7.52
CA ALA A 357 5.64 -11.94 -6.19
C ALA A 357 6.75 -12.35 -5.18
N ASP A 358 7.95 -12.63 -5.68
CA ASP A 358 9.15 -12.95 -4.90
C ASP A 358 10.00 -11.71 -4.55
N GLY A 359 9.70 -10.55 -5.13
CA GLY A 359 10.48 -9.32 -4.99
C GLY A 359 11.80 -9.27 -5.77
N THR A 360 12.11 -10.27 -6.62
CA THR A 360 13.40 -10.36 -7.34
C THR A 360 13.49 -9.50 -8.59
N GLY A 361 12.38 -8.91 -9.02
CA GLY A 361 12.32 -8.11 -10.23
C GLY A 361 10.94 -7.52 -10.52
N LEU A 362 10.80 -7.01 -11.74
CA LEU A 362 9.60 -6.45 -12.33
C LEU A 362 9.10 -7.28 -13.51
N SER A 363 7.81 -7.17 -13.77
CA SER A 363 7.19 -7.49 -15.05
C SER A 363 6.77 -6.19 -15.75
N LEU A 364 7.39 -5.90 -16.91
CA LEU A 364 7.21 -4.68 -17.69
C LEU A 364 6.50 -4.96 -19.01
N GLY A 365 5.55 -4.12 -19.40
CA GLY A 365 4.80 -4.32 -20.66
C GLY A 365 4.04 -3.06 -21.10
N ASN A 366 2.90 -3.26 -21.77
CA ASN A 366 1.91 -2.23 -22.09
C ASN A 366 0.49 -2.81 -21.93
N ALA A 367 -0.51 -2.28 -22.64
CA ALA A 367 -1.92 -2.73 -22.54
C ALA A 367 -2.19 -4.16 -23.08
N ARG A 368 -1.18 -4.81 -23.69
CA ARG A 368 -1.26 -6.16 -24.26
C ARG A 368 -1.10 -7.26 -23.18
N LYS A 369 -1.23 -8.53 -23.57
CA LYS A 369 -1.00 -9.66 -22.65
C LYS A 369 0.47 -9.81 -22.24
N HIS A 370 1.38 -9.63 -23.17
CA HIS A 370 2.79 -9.94 -22.99
C HIS A 370 3.53 -8.88 -22.17
N PHE A 371 4.45 -9.37 -21.35
CA PHE A 371 5.37 -8.57 -20.55
C PHE A 371 6.76 -9.23 -20.58
N ARG A 372 7.81 -8.42 -20.47
CA ARG A 372 9.18 -8.88 -20.21
C ARG A 372 9.43 -8.88 -18.71
N LYS A 373 10.16 -9.88 -18.20
CA LYS A 373 10.71 -9.83 -16.84
C LYS A 373 12.02 -9.05 -16.85
N GLN A 374 12.26 -8.28 -15.79
CA GLN A 374 13.53 -7.60 -15.53
C GLN A 374 13.91 -7.85 -14.07
N SER A 375 15.04 -8.50 -13.82
CA SER A 375 15.54 -8.73 -12.47
C SER A 375 16.15 -7.45 -11.86
N PHE A 376 16.18 -7.37 -10.54
CA PHE A 376 16.98 -6.39 -9.81
C PHE A 376 18.36 -6.95 -9.49
N ASP A 377 19.39 -6.09 -9.45
CA ASP A 377 20.73 -6.46 -8.95
C ASP A 377 20.71 -6.75 -7.43
N VAL A 378 19.82 -6.08 -6.70
CA VAL A 378 19.49 -6.32 -5.29
C VAL A 378 17.98 -6.46 -5.18
N PRO A 379 17.44 -7.64 -4.77
CA PRO A 379 16.01 -7.84 -4.58
C PRO A 379 15.39 -6.86 -3.59
N LEU A 380 14.10 -6.57 -3.75
CA LEU A 380 13.33 -5.83 -2.76
C LEU A 380 13.28 -6.61 -1.43
N THR A 381 13.16 -5.90 -0.30
CA THR A 381 12.69 -6.52 0.95
C THR A 381 11.41 -7.29 0.67
N LYS A 382 11.34 -8.55 1.17
CA LYS A 382 10.20 -9.45 0.94
C LYS A 382 8.86 -8.73 1.12
N LEU A 383 8.12 -8.65 0.03
CA LEU A 383 6.83 -7.98 -0.05
C LEU A 383 5.88 -8.59 1.01
N GLN A 384 5.21 -7.70 1.74
CA GLN A 384 4.18 -8.08 2.71
C GLN A 384 2.82 -8.10 2.01
N LYS A 385 1.73 -8.29 2.77
CA LYS A 385 0.37 -8.13 2.21
C LYS A 385 0.19 -6.77 1.53
N TRP A 386 0.68 -5.67 2.14
CA TRP A 386 0.54 -4.31 1.59
C TRP A 386 1.89 -3.69 1.24
N SER A 387 2.09 -3.35 -0.03
CA SER A 387 3.20 -2.53 -0.53
C SER A 387 2.72 -1.14 -0.95
N ARG A 388 3.63 -0.16 -1.05
CA ARG A 388 3.36 1.20 -1.54
C ARG A 388 3.83 1.33 -2.99
N TYR A 389 2.98 1.84 -3.86
CA TYR A 389 3.35 2.34 -5.18
C TYR A 389 3.32 3.87 -5.17
N ARG A 390 4.32 4.48 -5.80
CA ARG A 390 4.35 5.91 -6.11
C ARG A 390 4.87 6.09 -7.53
N ALA A 391 4.23 6.95 -8.31
CA ALA A 391 4.71 7.39 -9.62
C ALA A 391 4.79 8.91 -9.63
N VAL A 392 5.92 9.45 -10.06
CA VAL A 392 6.18 10.88 -10.18
C VAL A 392 6.43 11.19 -11.65
N CYS A 393 5.49 11.91 -12.27
CA CYS A 393 5.69 12.51 -13.58
C CYS A 393 6.09 13.96 -13.37
N ARG A 394 7.33 14.32 -13.69
CA ARG A 394 7.88 15.67 -13.48
C ARG A 394 8.86 16.00 -14.60
N ASP A 395 8.64 17.14 -15.25
CA ASP A 395 9.55 17.75 -16.24
C ASP A 395 9.95 16.81 -17.41
N GLY A 396 9.02 15.96 -17.84
CA GLY A 396 9.22 15.01 -18.93
C GLY A 396 9.91 13.71 -18.53
N ILE A 397 9.96 13.39 -17.23
CA ILE A 397 10.48 12.13 -16.68
C ILE A 397 9.38 11.46 -15.85
N LEU A 398 9.17 10.16 -16.06
CA LEU A 398 8.38 9.31 -15.19
C LEU A 398 9.30 8.42 -14.36
N THR A 399 9.28 8.63 -13.04
CA THR A 399 9.91 7.72 -12.07
C THR A 399 8.85 6.95 -11.30
N GLN A 400 8.99 5.63 -11.23
CA GLN A 400 8.10 4.72 -10.52
C GLN A 400 8.84 4.06 -9.36
N TYR A 401 8.18 3.99 -8.21
CA TYR A 401 8.73 3.54 -6.94
C TYR A 401 7.88 2.41 -6.35
N ILE A 402 8.55 1.41 -5.75
CA ILE A 402 7.92 0.35 -4.96
C ILE A 402 8.53 0.39 -3.56
N ASN A 403 7.70 0.55 -2.54
CA ASN A 403 8.13 0.75 -1.14
C ASN A 403 9.25 1.81 -1.01
N GLY A 404 9.20 2.87 -1.83
CA GLY A 404 10.18 3.96 -1.82
C GLY A 404 11.47 3.73 -2.64
N LEU A 405 11.76 2.51 -3.08
CA LEU A 405 12.87 2.27 -4.03
C LEU A 405 12.45 2.73 -5.44
N PRO A 406 13.21 3.59 -6.15
CA PRO A 406 12.97 3.85 -7.57
C PRO A 406 13.28 2.59 -8.38
N VAL A 407 12.25 1.97 -8.95
CA VAL A 407 12.36 0.69 -9.70
C VAL A 407 12.33 0.88 -11.22
N SER A 408 11.85 2.03 -11.70
CA SER A 408 11.88 2.42 -13.11
C SER A 408 12.00 3.94 -13.25
N VAL A 409 12.86 4.38 -14.17
CA VAL A 409 12.99 5.78 -14.60
C VAL A 409 12.97 5.77 -16.13
N GLN A 410 12.04 6.50 -16.73
CA GLN A 410 11.94 6.60 -18.19
C GLN A 410 11.55 8.03 -18.62
N PRO A 411 11.97 8.47 -19.82
CA PRO A 411 11.41 9.67 -20.42
C PRO A 411 9.90 9.54 -20.57
N SER A 412 9.15 10.60 -20.27
CA SER A 412 7.73 10.70 -20.59
C SER A 412 7.47 11.91 -21.47
N GLY A 413 6.93 11.65 -22.66
CA GLY A 413 6.71 12.65 -23.71
C GLY A 413 5.26 13.11 -23.83
N PRO A 414 5.01 14.24 -24.52
CA PRO A 414 3.66 14.67 -24.90
C PRO A 414 2.98 13.72 -25.90
N ASP A 415 3.68 12.69 -26.38
CA ASP A 415 3.19 11.69 -27.32
C ASP A 415 2.92 10.32 -26.66
N ASP A 416 3.08 10.23 -25.34
CA ASP A 416 2.73 9.02 -24.58
C ASP A 416 1.21 8.85 -24.45
N ASP A 417 0.79 7.60 -24.31
CA ASP A 417 -0.57 7.24 -23.92
C ASP A 417 -0.84 7.78 -22.48
N PRO A 418 -1.79 8.72 -22.32
CA PRO A 418 -1.92 9.50 -21.09
C PRO A 418 -2.81 8.85 -20.02
N TRP A 419 -3.22 7.59 -20.20
CA TRP A 419 -4.17 6.95 -19.30
C TRP A 419 -3.46 6.32 -18.08
N PHE A 420 -4.13 6.37 -16.92
CA PHE A 420 -3.72 5.64 -15.72
C PHE A 420 -4.72 4.53 -15.39
N ALA A 421 -4.23 3.32 -15.17
CA ALA A 421 -5.04 2.22 -14.66
C ALA A 421 -4.28 1.33 -13.69
N VAL A 422 -4.99 0.78 -12.71
CA VAL A 422 -4.57 -0.43 -12.00
C VAL A 422 -4.87 -1.62 -12.91
N ARG A 423 -3.90 -2.49 -13.14
CA ARG A 423 -4.01 -3.70 -13.98
C ARG A 423 -3.93 -4.93 -13.08
N SER A 424 -4.76 -5.92 -13.35
CA SER A 424 -4.76 -7.20 -12.62
C SER A 424 -5.05 -8.37 -13.56
N TRP A 425 -4.73 -9.60 -13.13
CA TRP A 425 -5.02 -10.83 -13.87
C TRP A 425 -6.32 -11.48 -13.40
N ARG A 426 -7.01 -12.22 -14.28
CA ARG A 426 -8.40 -12.67 -14.10
C ARG A 426 -8.76 -13.31 -12.75
N ARG A 427 -7.92 -14.20 -12.21
CA ARG A 427 -8.15 -14.85 -10.89
C ARG A 427 -7.46 -14.18 -9.71
N SER A 428 -6.86 -13.02 -9.91
CA SER A 428 -6.26 -12.28 -8.80
C SER A 428 -7.31 -11.54 -7.98
N GLU A 429 -7.24 -11.74 -6.66
CA GLU A 429 -8.01 -11.05 -5.61
C GLU A 429 -7.30 -9.75 -5.18
N GLY A 430 -6.64 -9.08 -6.14
CA GLY A 430 -5.85 -7.89 -5.88
C GLY A 430 -6.68 -6.72 -5.35
N GLN A 431 -6.10 -5.96 -4.41
CA GLN A 431 -6.72 -4.81 -3.77
C GLN A 431 -5.80 -3.58 -3.89
N VAL A 432 -6.41 -2.40 -4.00
CA VAL A 432 -5.73 -1.11 -3.85
C VAL A 432 -6.48 -0.25 -2.84
N ARG A 433 -5.76 0.60 -2.10
CA ARG A 433 -6.35 1.53 -1.14
C ARG A 433 -5.53 2.81 -1.06
N ASP A 434 -6.16 3.89 -0.59
CA ASP A 434 -5.50 5.20 -0.48
C ASP A 434 -4.91 5.66 -1.83
N LEU A 435 -5.62 5.35 -2.93
CA LEU A 435 -5.24 5.71 -4.29
C LEU A 435 -5.62 7.17 -4.53
N ARG A 436 -4.59 8.00 -4.61
CA ARG A 436 -4.69 9.45 -4.81
C ARG A 436 -3.86 9.89 -6.01
N ILE A 437 -4.37 10.88 -6.75
CA ILE A 437 -3.66 11.60 -7.81
C ILE A 437 -3.50 13.05 -7.36
N VAL A 438 -2.29 13.59 -7.43
CA VAL A 438 -1.95 14.92 -6.88
C VAL A 438 -1.04 15.73 -7.79
N GLY A 439 -0.80 16.99 -7.42
CA GLY A 439 -0.11 17.96 -8.27
C GLY A 439 -1.08 18.68 -9.19
N HIS A 440 -0.60 19.06 -10.37
CA HIS A 440 -1.35 19.88 -11.33
C HIS A 440 -1.29 19.27 -12.74
N PRO A 441 -1.84 18.06 -12.95
CA PRO A 441 -1.90 17.45 -14.27
C PRO A 441 -2.70 18.33 -15.23
N ARG A 442 -2.15 18.51 -16.43
CA ARG A 442 -2.90 19.03 -17.57
C ARG A 442 -3.73 17.89 -18.17
N ILE A 443 -5.04 17.97 -18.01
CA ILE A 443 -5.96 17.08 -18.71
C ILE A 443 -6.19 17.64 -20.13
N PRO A 444 -5.72 16.97 -21.21
CA PRO A 444 -5.93 17.47 -22.56
C PRO A 444 -7.40 17.36 -23.02
N GLU A 445 -7.79 18.20 -23.98
CA GLU A 445 -9.07 18.07 -24.68
C GLU A 445 -9.10 16.88 -25.66
N GLU A 446 -7.93 16.52 -26.18
CA GLU A 446 -7.78 15.51 -27.23
C GLU A 446 -6.51 14.65 -27.03
N VAL A 447 -6.57 13.40 -27.48
CA VAL A 447 -5.50 12.40 -27.38
C VAL A 447 -5.24 11.82 -28.76
N LEU A 448 -3.99 11.85 -29.20
CA LEU A 448 -3.53 11.21 -30.43
C LEU A 448 -3.26 9.72 -30.16
N LEU A 449 -4.15 8.83 -30.62
CA LEU A 449 -4.06 7.39 -30.40
C LEU A 449 -3.01 6.71 -31.30
N CYS A 450 -2.55 7.41 -32.34
CA CYS A 450 -1.48 6.98 -33.24
C CYS A 450 -0.35 8.03 -33.23
N SER A 451 0.34 8.12 -32.09
CA SER A 451 1.49 9.00 -31.88
C SER A 451 2.83 8.33 -32.16
N LYS A 452 2.93 7.03 -31.87
CA LYS A 452 4.17 6.22 -31.90
C LYS A 452 4.02 4.96 -32.77
N ALA A 453 5.14 4.45 -33.30
CA ALA A 453 5.16 3.26 -34.15
C ALA A 453 5.01 1.94 -33.36
N GLU A 454 5.35 1.97 -32.08
CA GLU A 454 5.18 0.90 -31.10
C GLU A 454 3.71 0.56 -30.83
N LEU A 455 2.83 1.56 -31.03
CA LEU A 455 1.37 1.48 -30.93
C LEU A 455 0.89 0.87 -29.59
N ASP A 456 1.49 1.30 -28.47
CA ASP A 456 1.33 0.70 -27.13
C ASP A 456 -0.11 0.56 -26.62
N GLY A 457 -0.99 1.47 -27.04
CA GLY A 457 -2.43 1.42 -26.74
C GLY A 457 -3.26 0.54 -27.67
N TRP A 458 -2.66 -0.17 -28.63
CA TRP A 458 -3.37 -1.01 -29.61
C TRP A 458 -3.12 -2.51 -29.42
N THR A 459 -4.19 -3.28 -29.64
CA THR A 459 -4.26 -4.73 -29.41
C THR A 459 -4.91 -5.44 -30.61
N PRO A 460 -4.26 -6.44 -31.23
CA PRO A 460 -4.90 -7.27 -32.26
C PRO A 460 -5.89 -8.24 -31.60
N TYR A 461 -7.08 -8.42 -32.20
CA TYR A 461 -8.13 -9.29 -31.63
C TYR A 461 -7.91 -10.79 -31.90
N PHE A 462 -7.11 -11.12 -32.92
CA PHE A 462 -6.95 -12.46 -33.47
C PHE A 462 -5.51 -12.99 -33.44
N GLU A 463 -4.56 -12.23 -32.86
CA GLU A 463 -3.13 -12.47 -33.00
C GLU A 463 -2.41 -12.24 -31.69
N GLU A 464 -1.33 -12.97 -31.45
CA GLU A 464 -0.42 -12.75 -30.32
C GLU A 464 0.70 -11.75 -30.69
N GLY A 465 0.93 -11.54 -32.00
CA GLY A 465 2.07 -10.80 -32.56
C GLY A 465 1.75 -9.38 -33.03
N PHE A 466 2.81 -8.61 -33.25
CA PHE A 466 2.77 -7.25 -33.81
C PHE A 466 4.04 -7.00 -34.63
N GLY A 467 3.99 -6.10 -35.62
CA GLY A 467 5.13 -5.86 -36.51
C GLY A 467 5.34 -7.04 -37.47
N THR A 468 6.57 -7.56 -37.56
CA THR A 468 6.93 -8.63 -38.49
C THR A 468 6.32 -10.00 -38.15
N SER A 469 5.76 -10.18 -36.96
CA SER A 469 5.10 -11.41 -36.51
C SER A 469 3.56 -11.36 -36.55
N GLY A 470 2.97 -10.22 -36.94
CA GLY A 470 1.51 -10.03 -37.01
C GLY A 470 1.07 -9.39 -38.32
N ASN A 471 -0.24 -9.23 -38.50
CA ASN A 471 -0.81 -8.50 -39.64
C ASN A 471 -0.65 -6.98 -39.48
N TRP A 472 -0.58 -6.50 -38.23
CA TRP A 472 -0.58 -5.09 -37.87
C TRP A 472 0.81 -4.60 -37.46
N SER A 473 1.17 -3.41 -37.94
CA SER A 473 2.44 -2.75 -37.63
C SER A 473 2.27 -1.23 -37.57
N GLY A 474 3.15 -0.55 -36.83
CA GLY A 474 3.29 0.91 -36.90
C GLY A 474 4.58 1.27 -37.62
N VAL A 475 4.56 2.35 -38.40
CA VAL A 475 5.73 2.85 -39.13
C VAL A 475 5.82 4.36 -38.95
N THR A 476 6.98 4.85 -38.52
CA THR A 476 7.30 6.29 -38.55
C THR A 476 7.59 6.69 -40.00
N THR A 477 6.82 7.63 -40.52
CA THR A 477 6.98 8.18 -41.88
C THR A 477 8.02 9.30 -41.91
N ASP A 478 8.51 9.67 -43.10
CA ASP A 478 9.62 10.63 -43.28
C ASP A 478 9.37 12.03 -42.67
N ASN A 479 8.12 12.37 -42.36
CA ASN A 479 7.73 13.62 -41.68
C ASN A 479 7.61 13.49 -40.15
N GLY A 480 8.06 12.37 -39.58
CA GLY A 480 8.04 12.06 -38.15
C GLY A 480 6.72 11.51 -37.60
N ARG A 481 5.65 11.39 -38.41
CA ARG A 481 4.35 10.86 -37.94
C ARG A 481 4.27 9.35 -38.03
N ALA A 482 3.63 8.72 -37.04
CA ALA A 482 3.26 7.31 -37.08
C ALA A 482 2.11 7.03 -38.07
N GLU A 483 2.18 5.89 -38.75
CA GLU A 483 1.14 5.31 -39.61
C GLU A 483 0.88 3.86 -39.18
N ILE A 484 -0.37 3.50 -38.89
CA ILE A 484 -0.82 2.12 -38.67
C ILE A 484 -0.95 1.43 -40.03
N ARG A 485 -0.36 0.25 -40.18
CA ARG A 485 -0.43 -0.58 -41.38
C ARG A 485 -0.99 -1.96 -41.09
N GLY A 486 -1.86 -2.44 -41.99
CA GLY A 486 -2.35 -3.81 -42.05
C GLY A 486 -1.87 -4.49 -43.32
N GLN A 487 -1.31 -5.69 -43.22
CA GLN A 487 -0.74 -6.41 -44.36
C GLN A 487 -1.82 -7.00 -45.27
N ARG A 488 -1.63 -6.91 -46.59
CA ARG A 488 -2.44 -7.67 -47.57
C ARG A 488 -1.82 -9.06 -47.79
N ARG A 489 -2.67 -10.10 -47.78
CA ARG A 489 -2.32 -11.52 -47.91
C ARG A 489 -3.00 -12.14 -49.13
N PRO A 490 -2.55 -11.81 -50.37
CA PRO A 490 -3.16 -12.31 -51.60
C PRO A 490 -3.02 -13.84 -51.76
N ASP A 491 -2.15 -14.47 -50.98
CA ASP A 491 -2.03 -15.93 -50.85
C ASP A 491 -3.26 -16.60 -50.18
N LEU A 492 -4.12 -15.81 -49.53
CA LEU A 492 -5.35 -16.26 -48.85
C LEU A 492 -6.63 -15.79 -49.58
N ALA A 493 -6.53 -15.30 -50.81
CA ALA A 493 -7.63 -14.67 -51.55
C ALA A 493 -8.91 -15.54 -51.59
N GLY A 494 -10.03 -14.98 -51.11
CA GLY A 494 -11.31 -15.68 -51.08
C GLY A 494 -11.52 -16.56 -49.84
N MET A 495 -10.66 -16.44 -48.83
CA MET A 495 -10.84 -17.07 -47.51
C MET A 495 -11.46 -16.14 -46.46
N SER A 496 -11.71 -14.86 -46.81
CA SER A 496 -12.46 -13.90 -45.99
C SER A 496 -11.87 -13.73 -44.58
N VAL A 497 -10.61 -13.31 -44.57
CA VAL A 497 -9.68 -13.41 -43.45
C VAL A 497 -9.74 -12.12 -42.61
N GLU A 498 -10.74 -12.04 -41.73
CA GLU A 498 -11.06 -10.94 -40.81
C GLU A 498 -9.87 -10.45 -39.97
N LYS A 499 -9.44 -9.19 -40.05
CA LYS A 499 -8.41 -8.62 -39.18
C LYS A 499 -8.95 -7.41 -38.45
N LEU A 500 -8.88 -7.45 -37.12
CA LEU A 500 -9.32 -6.38 -36.23
C LEU A 500 -8.17 -5.95 -35.31
N LEU A 501 -7.90 -4.66 -35.27
CA LEU A 501 -7.02 -4.00 -34.31
C LEU A 501 -7.84 -3.02 -33.47
N ARG A 502 -7.79 -3.13 -32.14
CA ARG A 502 -8.56 -2.26 -31.23
C ARG A 502 -7.68 -1.42 -30.35
N TYR A 503 -8.13 -0.22 -30.05
CA TYR A 503 -7.58 0.57 -28.96
C TYR A 503 -7.95 -0.07 -27.62
N TRP A 504 -7.13 0.08 -26.59
CA TRP A 504 -7.34 -0.65 -25.34
C TRP A 504 -8.41 -0.05 -24.41
N ARG A 505 -8.63 1.26 -24.46
CA ARG A 505 -9.63 1.97 -23.63
C ARG A 505 -11.00 1.99 -24.33
N PRO A 506 -12.10 1.59 -23.66
CA PRO A 506 -13.46 1.78 -24.18
C PRO A 506 -13.86 3.25 -24.34
N LEU A 507 -14.85 3.52 -25.19
CA LEU A 507 -15.45 4.83 -25.39
C LEU A 507 -16.46 5.17 -24.27
N LEU A 508 -15.93 5.42 -23.08
CA LEU A 508 -16.70 5.66 -21.84
C LEU A 508 -17.41 7.02 -21.79
N GLU A 509 -17.10 7.92 -22.71
CA GLU A 509 -17.63 9.27 -22.79
C GLU A 509 -18.08 9.57 -24.22
N ASP A 510 -19.12 10.39 -24.33
CA ASP A 510 -19.44 11.16 -25.52
C ASP A 510 -18.20 11.82 -26.14
N GLY A 511 -18.19 11.98 -27.46
CA GLY A 511 -17.07 12.63 -28.13
C GLY A 511 -17.01 12.39 -29.62
N THR A 512 -15.86 12.80 -30.18
CA THR A 512 -15.52 12.66 -31.60
C THR A 512 -14.20 11.91 -31.74
N LEU A 513 -14.21 10.83 -32.51
CA LEU A 513 -13.02 10.20 -33.09
C LEU A 513 -12.84 10.71 -34.52
N THR A 514 -11.62 11.09 -34.90
CA THR A 514 -11.25 11.43 -36.27
C THR A 514 -10.02 10.63 -36.68
N LEU A 515 -9.95 10.16 -37.92
CA LEU A 515 -8.76 9.56 -38.49
C LEU A 515 -8.64 9.86 -39.98
N GLU A 516 -7.42 9.72 -40.50
CA GLU A 516 -7.16 9.71 -41.94
C GLU A 516 -6.77 8.30 -42.38
N PHE A 517 -7.37 7.81 -43.46
CA PHE A 517 -7.02 6.53 -44.08
C PHE A 517 -6.72 6.69 -45.57
N PHE A 518 -5.74 5.95 -46.07
CA PHE A 518 -5.46 5.93 -47.51
C PHE A 518 -6.40 4.95 -48.19
N TYR A 519 -7.19 5.42 -49.14
CA TYR A 519 -8.14 4.60 -49.89
C TYR A 519 -7.65 4.37 -51.32
N GLN A 520 -7.60 3.11 -51.73
CA GLN A 520 -7.42 2.74 -53.13
C GLN A 520 -8.18 1.43 -53.36
N SER A 521 -9.22 1.48 -54.20
CA SER A 521 -10.15 0.35 -54.38
C SER A 521 -9.43 -0.96 -54.69
N GLY A 522 -9.70 -2.01 -53.91
CA GLY A 522 -9.09 -3.33 -54.07
C GLY A 522 -7.62 -3.45 -53.63
N GLU A 523 -6.98 -2.39 -53.15
CA GLU A 523 -5.62 -2.39 -52.61
C GLU A 523 -5.56 -1.95 -51.14
N PHE A 524 -6.12 -0.79 -50.82
CA PHE A 524 -6.13 -0.21 -49.47
C PHE A 524 -7.55 0.18 -49.04
N GLU A 525 -8.08 -0.55 -48.07
CA GLU A 525 -9.44 -0.39 -47.56
C GLU A 525 -9.44 -0.66 -46.05
N VAL A 526 -10.07 0.22 -45.27
CA VAL A 526 -10.24 0.06 -43.82
C VAL A 526 -11.65 0.47 -43.42
N HIS A 527 -12.15 -0.16 -42.37
CA HIS A 527 -13.49 0.02 -41.86
C HIS A 527 -13.39 0.31 -40.35
N PRO A 528 -14.12 1.30 -39.81
CA PRO A 528 -14.19 1.47 -38.37
C PRO A 528 -14.97 0.29 -37.77
N ALA A 529 -14.55 -0.14 -36.59
CA ALA A 529 -15.25 -1.14 -35.80
C ALA A 529 -15.51 -0.61 -34.39
N LEU A 530 -16.64 -1.02 -33.82
CA LEU A 530 -17.00 -0.84 -32.42
C LEU A 530 -17.26 -2.24 -31.84
N ASP A 531 -16.42 -2.65 -30.89
CA ASP A 531 -16.28 -4.04 -30.43
C ASP A 531 -16.15 -5.05 -31.58
N ARG A 532 -17.21 -5.82 -31.85
CA ARG A 532 -17.29 -6.85 -32.90
C ARG A 532 -18.09 -6.38 -34.13
N THR A 533 -18.70 -5.20 -34.12
CA THR A 533 -19.46 -4.70 -35.27
C THR A 533 -18.60 -3.77 -36.13
N ALA A 534 -18.30 -4.17 -37.36
CA ALA A 534 -17.59 -3.37 -38.36
C ALA A 534 -18.55 -2.70 -39.34
N PHE A 535 -18.32 -1.42 -39.62
CA PHE A 535 -19.08 -0.65 -40.62
C PHE A 535 -18.33 -0.70 -41.95
N LEU A 536 -18.63 -1.69 -42.79
CA LEU A 536 -17.96 -1.91 -44.08
C LEU A 536 -18.28 -0.78 -45.05
N LEU A 537 -17.31 0.11 -45.26
CA LEU A 537 -17.42 1.27 -46.15
C LEU A 537 -17.07 0.86 -47.59
N SER A 538 -17.99 1.06 -48.53
CA SER A 538 -17.78 0.77 -49.95
C SER A 538 -18.37 1.88 -50.84
N PRO A 539 -17.96 2.03 -52.11
CA PRO A 539 -18.56 3.02 -53.01
C PRO A 539 -20.08 2.91 -53.12
N ALA A 540 -20.65 1.70 -52.97
CA ALA A 540 -22.09 1.44 -53.02
C ALA A 540 -22.85 1.85 -51.75
N GLY A 541 -22.17 2.07 -50.62
CA GLY A 541 -22.79 2.32 -49.32
C GLY A 541 -22.06 1.63 -48.16
N ILE A 542 -22.74 1.59 -47.01
CA ILE A 542 -22.26 1.00 -45.76
C ILE A 542 -23.05 -0.27 -45.47
N ARG A 543 -22.36 -1.30 -44.99
CA ARG A 543 -22.98 -2.54 -44.50
C ARG A 543 -22.41 -2.90 -43.13
N LEU A 544 -23.20 -3.52 -42.28
CA LEU A 544 -22.72 -4.02 -40.99
C LEU A 544 -22.17 -5.44 -41.16
N HIS A 545 -21.04 -5.73 -40.53
CA HIS A 545 -20.44 -7.05 -40.45
C HIS A 545 -20.13 -7.36 -38.99
N GLU A 546 -20.64 -8.47 -38.48
CA GLU A 546 -20.37 -8.94 -37.14
C GLU A 546 -19.15 -9.87 -37.20
N ILE A 547 -18.04 -9.40 -36.64
CA ILE A 547 -16.73 -10.06 -36.65
C ILE A 547 -16.82 -11.36 -35.86
N THR A 548 -16.37 -12.48 -36.43
CA THR A 548 -16.39 -13.80 -35.77
C THR A 548 -15.26 -13.97 -34.74
N SER A 549 -15.29 -15.07 -33.97
CA SER A 549 -14.15 -15.58 -33.19
C SER A 549 -13.24 -16.52 -34.00
N ARG A 550 -13.43 -16.63 -35.33
CA ARG A 550 -12.70 -17.52 -36.26
C ARG A 550 -12.65 -18.99 -35.81
N GLN A 551 -11.45 -19.52 -35.55
CA GLN A 551 -11.23 -20.90 -35.09
C GLN A 551 -11.82 -21.18 -33.69
N HIS A 552 -12.22 -20.14 -32.97
CA HIS A 552 -12.92 -20.20 -31.69
C HIS A 552 -14.41 -19.84 -31.84
N GLU A 553 -14.95 -19.68 -33.05
CA GLU A 553 -16.38 -19.37 -33.23
C GLU A 553 -17.24 -20.58 -32.84
N LEU A 554 -18.23 -20.32 -31.96
CA LEU A 554 -19.13 -21.32 -31.39
C LEU A 554 -20.60 -21.10 -31.79
N SER A 555 -20.86 -20.03 -32.54
CA SER A 555 -22.14 -19.78 -33.21
C SER A 555 -22.11 -20.28 -34.67
N SER A 556 -23.25 -20.23 -35.35
CA SER A 556 -23.34 -20.47 -36.80
C SER A 556 -23.12 -19.19 -37.63
N LEU A 557 -22.36 -18.22 -37.10
CA LEU A 557 -22.10 -16.95 -37.79
C LEU A 557 -21.10 -17.16 -38.93
N ASP A 558 -21.51 -16.82 -40.15
CA ASP A 558 -20.69 -16.92 -41.35
C ASP A 558 -19.59 -15.83 -41.33
N PRO A 559 -18.31 -16.14 -41.57
CA PRO A 559 -17.26 -15.11 -41.75
C PRO A 559 -17.52 -14.10 -42.87
N GLU A 560 -18.42 -14.41 -43.81
CA GLU A 560 -18.87 -13.47 -44.86
C GLU A 560 -20.16 -12.71 -44.50
N ASN A 561 -20.67 -12.82 -43.26
CA ASN A 561 -21.91 -12.17 -42.85
C ASN A 561 -21.87 -10.65 -43.12
N MET A 562 -22.92 -10.16 -43.77
CA MET A 562 -23.12 -8.75 -44.08
C MET A 562 -24.61 -8.44 -43.98
N THR A 563 -24.96 -7.42 -43.20
CA THR A 563 -26.33 -6.93 -43.03
C THR A 563 -26.45 -5.53 -43.63
N ASP A 564 -27.38 -5.36 -44.57
CA ASP A 564 -27.76 -4.05 -45.09
C ASP A 564 -28.70 -3.33 -44.11
N ARG A 565 -28.43 -2.03 -43.85
CA ARG A 565 -29.25 -1.13 -43.03
C ARG A 565 -29.62 0.13 -43.81
N PRO A 566 -30.53 0.06 -44.79
CA PRO A 566 -30.89 1.20 -45.64
C PRO A 566 -31.55 2.35 -44.87
N ASP A 567 -32.18 2.02 -43.74
CA ASP A 567 -32.81 2.88 -42.75
C ASP A 567 -31.81 3.68 -41.87
N GLU A 568 -30.61 3.14 -41.66
CA GLU A 568 -29.51 3.79 -40.92
C GLU A 568 -28.58 4.61 -41.86
N ARG A 569 -28.70 4.43 -43.17
CA ARG A 569 -27.90 5.12 -44.19
C ARG A 569 -28.26 6.61 -44.27
N ARG A 570 -27.25 7.46 -44.48
CA ARG A 570 -27.40 8.89 -44.75
C ARG A 570 -26.54 9.32 -45.95
N GLY A 571 -26.74 10.56 -46.39
CA GLY A 571 -25.94 11.15 -47.46
C GLY A 571 -26.21 10.54 -48.85
N PRO A 572 -25.24 10.64 -49.79
CA PRO A 572 -25.42 10.25 -51.19
C PRO A 572 -25.49 8.73 -51.44
N GLU A 573 -26.08 8.35 -52.59
CA GLU A 573 -26.13 6.96 -53.09
C GLU A 573 -24.75 6.33 -53.35
N GLN A 574 -23.73 7.16 -53.59
CA GLN A 574 -22.33 6.72 -53.63
C GLN A 574 -21.54 7.43 -52.55
N LEU A 575 -20.77 6.68 -51.75
CA LEU A 575 -19.96 7.27 -50.68
C LEU A 575 -18.86 8.17 -51.28
N PRO A 576 -18.58 9.35 -50.71
CA PRO A 576 -17.70 10.37 -51.30
C PRO A 576 -16.20 10.06 -51.13
N PHE A 577 -15.76 8.89 -51.59
CA PHE A 577 -14.36 8.49 -51.58
C PHE A 577 -13.51 9.27 -52.58
N ILE A 578 -12.30 9.63 -52.15
CA ILE A 578 -11.21 10.12 -53.00
C ILE A 578 -10.25 8.94 -53.23
N ASN A 579 -10.27 8.36 -54.44
CA ASN A 579 -9.44 7.19 -54.77
C ASN A 579 -7.96 7.55 -54.91
N ALA A 580 -7.08 6.64 -54.49
CA ALA A 580 -5.63 6.82 -54.41
C ALA A 580 -5.20 8.03 -53.54
N ALA A 581 -5.98 8.34 -52.50
CA ALA A 581 -5.77 9.51 -51.64
C ALA A 581 -6.11 9.24 -50.17
N TRP A 582 -5.69 10.17 -49.30
CA TRP A 582 -6.11 10.20 -47.91
C TRP A 582 -7.55 10.71 -47.80
N ASN A 583 -8.38 9.96 -47.08
CA ASN A 583 -9.78 10.27 -46.79
C ASN A 583 -9.93 10.49 -45.29
N ARG A 584 -10.79 11.44 -44.89
CA ARG A 584 -11.08 11.74 -43.49
C ARG A 584 -12.32 10.99 -43.05
N LEU A 585 -12.19 10.20 -42.00
CA LEU A 585 -13.31 9.56 -41.32
C LEU A 585 -13.51 10.21 -39.95
N ARG A 586 -14.76 10.48 -39.58
CA ARG A 586 -15.13 11.05 -38.29
C ARG A 586 -16.32 10.31 -37.70
N LEU A 587 -16.21 9.87 -36.45
CA LEU A 587 -17.28 9.22 -35.70
C LEU A 587 -17.64 10.16 -34.55
N ASP A 588 -18.88 10.64 -34.51
CA ASP A 588 -19.43 11.35 -33.35
C ASP A 588 -20.30 10.36 -32.55
N LEU A 589 -20.05 10.29 -31.23
CA LEU A 589 -20.83 9.50 -30.29
C LEU A 589 -21.54 10.46 -29.32
N ARG A 590 -22.87 10.34 -29.25
CA ARG A 590 -23.74 11.12 -28.35
C ARG A 590 -24.75 10.21 -27.66
N GLU A 591 -24.60 10.02 -26.36
CA GLU A 591 -25.32 9.06 -25.50
C GLU A 591 -25.18 7.61 -25.99
N SER A 592 -25.92 7.26 -27.04
CA SER A 592 -25.91 5.96 -27.72
C SER A 592 -26.11 6.07 -29.23
N LEU A 593 -26.26 7.28 -29.78
CA LEU A 593 -26.29 7.54 -31.21
C LEU A 593 -24.87 7.70 -31.74
N LEU A 594 -24.50 6.86 -32.71
CA LEU A 594 -23.29 6.96 -33.50
C LEU A 594 -23.61 7.65 -34.83
N GLN A 595 -22.91 8.74 -35.15
CA GLN A 595 -22.94 9.37 -36.47
C GLN A 595 -21.58 9.20 -37.16
N ILE A 596 -21.57 8.62 -38.36
CA ILE A 596 -20.33 8.40 -39.14
C ILE A 596 -20.31 9.38 -40.31
N PHE A 597 -19.21 10.11 -40.45
CA PHE A 597 -18.94 11.05 -41.54
C PHE A 597 -17.71 10.61 -42.35
N LEU A 598 -17.80 10.68 -43.68
CA LEU A 598 -16.69 10.49 -44.61
C LEU A 598 -16.50 11.77 -45.43
N ASN A 599 -15.30 12.34 -45.40
CA ASN A 599 -14.95 13.60 -46.05
C ASN A 599 -15.99 14.70 -45.75
N ASP A 600 -16.29 14.84 -44.45
CA ASP A 600 -17.25 15.78 -43.86
C ASP A 600 -18.74 15.62 -44.27
N VAL A 601 -19.10 14.55 -45.00
CA VAL A 601 -20.48 14.15 -45.31
C VAL A 601 -20.97 13.08 -44.34
N LEU A 602 -22.16 13.26 -43.73
CA LEU A 602 -22.82 12.24 -42.90
C LEU A 602 -23.27 11.06 -43.77
N ILE A 603 -22.82 9.86 -43.44
CA ILE A 603 -23.04 8.62 -44.22
C ILE A 603 -23.81 7.53 -43.46
N CYS A 604 -23.81 7.54 -42.12
CA CYS A 604 -24.59 6.63 -41.28
C CYS A 604 -25.02 7.30 -39.97
N GLU A 605 -26.22 6.97 -39.51
CA GLU A 605 -26.68 7.14 -38.13
C GLU A 605 -27.09 5.76 -37.59
N HIS A 606 -26.39 5.29 -36.56
CA HIS A 606 -26.59 3.96 -35.98
C HIS A 606 -26.86 4.08 -34.48
N GLN A 607 -27.90 3.38 -34.01
CA GLN A 607 -28.26 3.33 -32.59
C GLN A 607 -27.51 2.18 -31.92
N LEU A 608 -26.54 2.52 -31.07
CA LEU A 608 -25.83 1.51 -30.26
C LEU A 608 -26.80 0.93 -29.23
N THR A 609 -26.86 -0.40 -29.17
CA THR A 609 -27.63 -1.17 -28.19
C THR A 609 -26.76 -1.71 -27.05
N THR A 610 -25.43 -1.58 -27.15
CA THR A 610 -24.48 -2.26 -26.26
C THR A 610 -24.23 -1.51 -24.95
N GLN A 611 -24.51 -2.17 -23.83
CA GLN A 611 -23.79 -1.96 -22.57
C GLN A 611 -22.90 -3.20 -22.31
N PRO A 612 -21.62 -3.06 -21.88
CA PRO A 612 -20.86 -1.83 -21.61
C PRO A 612 -20.52 -1.00 -22.88
N PRO A 613 -19.97 0.22 -22.73
CA PRO A 613 -19.55 1.07 -23.86
C PRO A 613 -18.52 0.40 -24.76
N PRO A 614 -18.56 0.66 -26.08
CA PRO A 614 -17.79 -0.09 -27.04
C PRO A 614 -16.31 0.29 -27.08
N ILE A 615 -15.48 -0.64 -27.54
CA ILE A 615 -14.06 -0.44 -27.82
C ILE A 615 -13.88 -0.07 -29.30
N PHE A 616 -13.19 1.03 -29.59
CA PHE A 616 -12.89 1.44 -30.96
C PHE A 616 -11.82 0.56 -31.63
N GLY A 617 -12.01 0.23 -32.91
CA GLY A 617 -11.05 -0.52 -33.71
C GLY A 617 -11.05 -0.21 -35.20
N LEU A 618 -10.07 -0.82 -35.87
CA LEU A 618 -9.83 -0.79 -37.31
C LEU A 618 -9.95 -2.21 -37.85
N PHE A 619 -10.81 -2.40 -38.84
CA PHE A 619 -11.11 -3.69 -39.45
C PHE A 619 -10.78 -3.71 -40.95
N HIS A 620 -10.28 -4.85 -41.44
CA HIS A 620 -10.23 -5.19 -42.86
C HIS A 620 -10.21 -6.71 -43.08
N PHE A 621 -10.52 -7.16 -44.30
CA PHE A 621 -10.27 -8.53 -44.74
C PHE A 621 -8.87 -8.58 -45.39
N CYS A 622 -7.89 -9.21 -44.74
CA CYS A 622 -6.50 -9.12 -45.22
C CYS A 622 -6.26 -9.89 -46.53
N ASP A 623 -7.10 -10.86 -46.86
CA ASP A 623 -7.07 -11.54 -48.16
C ASP A 623 -7.53 -10.63 -49.32
N ARG A 624 -8.24 -9.54 -49.02
CA ARG A 624 -8.81 -8.61 -50.00
C ARG A 624 -7.96 -7.35 -50.12
N SER A 625 -7.67 -6.67 -49.02
CA SER A 625 -7.00 -5.36 -48.96
C SER A 625 -5.90 -5.28 -47.89
N GLY A 626 -5.02 -4.27 -47.99
CA GLY A 626 -4.18 -3.79 -46.89
C GLY A 626 -4.79 -2.55 -46.23
N VAL A 627 -4.15 -2.06 -45.15
CA VAL A 627 -4.59 -0.87 -44.40
C VAL A 627 -3.44 0.13 -44.27
N ARG A 628 -3.77 1.43 -44.35
CA ARG A 628 -2.90 2.54 -43.96
C ARG A 628 -3.73 3.63 -43.29
N VAL A 629 -3.47 3.90 -42.01
CA VAL A 629 -4.21 4.87 -41.18
C VAL A 629 -3.24 5.76 -40.40
N ARG A 630 -3.56 7.04 -40.24
CA ARG A 630 -2.78 8.01 -39.45
C ARG A 630 -3.69 9.05 -38.80
N ASN A 631 -3.10 9.94 -37.99
CA ASN A 631 -3.80 11.06 -37.34
C ASN A 631 -5.06 10.61 -36.57
N VAL A 632 -5.03 9.44 -35.91
CA VAL A 632 -6.16 8.92 -35.12
C VAL A 632 -6.29 9.75 -33.84
N LEU A 633 -7.20 10.70 -33.84
CA LEU A 633 -7.41 11.68 -32.79
C LEU A 633 -8.75 11.40 -32.09
N TRP A 634 -8.73 11.40 -30.75
CA TRP A 634 -9.94 11.31 -29.94
C TRP A 634 -10.10 12.56 -29.08
N ARG A 635 -11.25 13.21 -29.21
CA ARG A 635 -11.73 14.30 -28.35
C ARG A 635 -12.97 13.79 -27.63
N GLY A 636 -12.94 13.67 -26.31
CA GLY A 636 -14.08 13.16 -25.52
C GLY A 636 -14.46 14.07 -24.37
N ASP A 637 -15.68 13.95 -23.89
CA ASP A 637 -16.28 14.81 -22.86
C ASP A 637 -15.96 14.32 -21.43
N TRP A 638 -14.74 13.81 -21.24
CA TRP A 638 -14.18 13.48 -19.92
C TRP A 638 -13.99 14.72 -19.03
N PRO A 639 -14.00 14.57 -17.69
CA PRO A 639 -13.74 15.67 -16.75
C PRO A 639 -12.46 16.42 -17.08
N LYS A 640 -12.52 17.76 -17.13
CA LYS A 640 -11.39 18.62 -17.55
C LYS A 640 -10.54 19.14 -16.39
N GLN A 641 -10.87 18.74 -15.16
CA GLN A 641 -10.14 19.11 -13.95
C GLN A 641 -9.97 17.86 -13.08
N LEU A 642 -8.82 17.75 -12.41
CA LEU A 642 -8.59 16.74 -11.39
C LEU A 642 -9.43 17.09 -10.15
N PRO A 643 -10.29 16.19 -9.63
CA PRO A 643 -11.02 16.45 -8.40
C PRO A 643 -10.04 16.70 -7.24
N PRO A 644 -10.32 17.64 -6.33
CA PRO A 644 -9.52 17.80 -5.12
C PRO A 644 -9.51 16.50 -4.33
N ILE A 645 -8.48 16.28 -3.50
CA ILE A 645 -8.32 15.01 -2.75
C ILE A 645 -9.60 14.62 -1.99
N SER A 646 -10.40 15.59 -1.52
CA SER A 646 -11.73 15.42 -0.90
C SER A 646 -12.73 14.57 -1.68
N GLU A 647 -12.67 14.67 -3.00
CA GLU A 647 -13.67 14.14 -3.94
C GLU A 647 -13.12 12.91 -4.68
N GLN A 648 -11.85 12.55 -4.45
CA GLN A 648 -11.25 11.32 -4.95
C GLN A 648 -11.67 10.16 -4.06
N THR A 649 -12.61 9.34 -4.56
CA THR A 649 -13.26 8.23 -3.82
C THR A 649 -12.27 7.25 -3.17
N LEU A 650 -11.11 7.01 -3.78
CA LEU A 650 -10.13 6.04 -3.30
C LEU A 650 -9.03 6.64 -2.39
N ALA A 651 -9.03 7.95 -2.13
CA ALA A 651 -8.04 8.59 -1.26
C ALA A 651 -8.45 8.49 0.23
N ASP A 652 -7.52 8.16 1.13
CA ASP A 652 -7.83 8.05 2.57
C ASP A 652 -8.05 9.45 3.19
N GLN A 653 -9.30 9.72 3.59
CA GLN A 653 -9.71 10.97 4.22
C GLN A 653 -9.59 10.96 5.76
N SER A 654 -9.26 9.83 6.38
CA SER A 654 -9.28 9.69 7.85
C SER A 654 -8.28 10.61 8.57
N PHE A 655 -7.27 11.12 7.86
CA PHE A 655 -6.33 12.13 8.38
C PHE A 655 -6.94 13.53 8.54
N ARG A 656 -8.07 13.85 7.91
CA ARG A 656 -8.61 15.23 7.85
C ARG A 656 -8.92 15.85 9.21
N GLU A 657 -9.33 15.05 10.18
CA GLU A 657 -9.66 15.55 11.52
C GLU A 657 -8.39 15.79 12.34
N ILE A 658 -7.44 14.86 12.26
CA ILE A 658 -6.09 14.98 12.83
C ILE A 658 -5.40 16.24 12.27
N GLU A 659 -5.37 16.42 10.94
CA GLU A 659 -4.76 17.61 10.32
C GLU A 659 -5.48 18.91 10.70
N ARG A 660 -6.81 18.91 10.84
CA ARG A 660 -7.57 20.08 11.30
C ARG A 660 -7.23 20.46 12.74
N ARG A 661 -7.07 19.48 13.65
CA ARG A 661 -6.62 19.74 15.02
C ARG A 661 -5.16 20.20 15.07
N ILE A 662 -4.27 19.55 14.34
CA ILE A 662 -2.85 19.92 14.26
C ILE A 662 -2.67 21.35 13.70
N ALA A 663 -3.48 21.73 12.72
CA ALA A 663 -3.47 23.10 12.17
C ALA A 663 -3.98 24.16 13.16
N SER A 664 -4.71 23.78 14.22
CA SER A 664 -5.18 24.70 15.26
C SER A 664 -4.27 24.80 16.49
N LEU A 665 -3.17 24.05 16.55
CA LEU A 665 -2.22 24.09 17.68
C LEU A 665 -1.51 25.46 17.75
N PRO A 666 -1.55 26.15 18.91
CA PRO A 666 -1.13 27.55 19.03
C PRO A 666 0.38 27.77 19.06
N LYS A 667 1.19 26.82 19.53
CA LYS A 667 2.65 26.94 19.56
C LYS A 667 3.27 26.18 18.39
N VAL A 668 4.22 26.83 17.72
CA VAL A 668 5.02 26.24 16.65
C VAL A 668 6.49 26.56 16.88
N LEU A 669 7.32 25.53 16.90
CA LEU A 669 8.78 25.61 16.84
C LEU A 669 9.24 24.95 15.54
N GLN A 670 10.15 25.59 14.82
CA GLN A 670 10.78 25.01 13.63
C GLN A 670 12.28 25.32 13.64
N HIS A 671 13.09 24.29 13.47
CA HIS A 671 14.53 24.38 13.29
C HIS A 671 14.92 23.74 11.96
N ARG A 672 15.88 24.34 11.25
CA ARG A 672 16.48 23.81 10.02
C ARG A 672 17.97 23.67 10.25
N PHE A 673 18.50 22.45 10.14
CA PHE A 673 19.91 22.17 10.38
C PHE A 673 20.86 22.64 9.24
N GLN A 674 20.35 23.49 8.34
CA GLN A 674 21.15 24.22 7.35
C GLN A 674 21.91 25.39 7.99
N SER A 675 21.35 25.99 9.05
CA SER A 675 22.11 26.73 10.04
C SER A 675 22.79 25.75 11.00
N ALA A 676 23.81 26.21 11.74
CA ALA A 676 24.34 25.46 12.87
C ALA A 676 23.19 25.00 13.80
N ALA A 677 23.37 23.85 14.45
CA ALA A 677 22.45 23.41 15.49
C ALA A 677 22.36 24.51 16.56
N ASP A 678 21.15 24.77 17.01
CA ASP A 678 20.89 25.77 18.04
C ASP A 678 21.30 25.18 19.40
N ASP A 679 22.44 25.62 19.95
CA ASP A 679 23.02 25.12 21.22
C ASP A 679 22.13 25.43 22.45
N ASP A 680 21.14 26.32 22.30
CA ASP A 680 20.08 26.52 23.29
C ASP A 680 18.95 25.47 23.16
N LEU A 681 18.83 24.80 22.01
CA LEU A 681 17.73 23.87 21.71
C LEU A 681 18.16 22.39 21.69
N PHE A 682 19.41 22.09 21.35
CA PHE A 682 19.92 20.71 21.25
C PHE A 682 21.07 20.50 22.23
N ASP A 683 20.98 19.45 23.06
CA ASP A 683 22.15 19.01 23.82
C ASP A 683 23.09 18.23 22.89
N THR A 684 24.16 18.90 22.49
CA THR A 684 25.25 18.38 21.67
C THR A 684 26.50 18.04 22.48
N THR A 685 26.56 18.39 23.77
CA THR A 685 27.79 18.28 24.58
C THR A 685 28.05 16.85 25.03
N ALA A 686 27.01 16.05 25.21
CA ALA A 686 27.11 14.64 25.60
C ALA A 686 27.60 13.69 24.48
N VAL A 687 28.00 14.20 23.32
CA VAL A 687 28.18 13.40 22.10
C VAL A 687 29.64 13.18 21.73
N GLU A 688 30.14 11.98 22.01
CA GLU A 688 31.45 11.51 21.54
C GLU A 688 31.50 11.41 20.00
N SER A 689 32.08 12.41 19.34
CA SER A 689 32.61 12.33 17.96
C SER A 689 31.69 11.71 16.89
N GLY A 690 30.43 12.15 16.81
CA GLY A 690 29.44 11.64 15.83
C GLY A 690 28.71 12.67 14.98
N LEU A 691 28.71 13.94 15.36
CA LEU A 691 27.91 15.01 14.72
C LEU A 691 28.80 16.02 13.99
N SER A 692 28.31 16.53 12.86
CA SER A 692 28.95 17.62 12.11
C SER A 692 27.94 18.42 11.30
N SER A 693 28.01 19.74 11.33
CA SER A 693 27.21 20.59 10.43
C SER A 693 27.72 20.48 8.99
N VAL A 694 26.82 20.23 8.05
CA VAL A 694 27.09 20.24 6.61
C VAL A 694 26.12 21.20 5.91
N SER A 695 26.43 21.62 4.69
CA SER A 695 25.60 22.60 3.95
C SER A 695 24.15 22.14 3.71
N THR A 696 23.86 20.84 3.86
CA THR A 696 22.53 20.28 3.66
C THR A 696 21.77 20.00 4.96
N GLY A 697 22.42 20.03 6.13
CA GLY A 697 21.82 19.61 7.42
C GLY A 697 22.84 19.27 8.52
N LEU A 698 22.38 18.59 9.57
CA LEU A 698 23.23 18.03 10.64
C LEU A 698 23.57 16.59 10.27
N ALA A 699 24.80 16.36 9.82
CA ALA A 699 25.29 15.02 9.51
C ALA A 699 25.63 14.27 10.80
N ALA A 700 25.02 13.10 10.96
CA ALA A 700 25.23 12.18 12.06
C ALA A 700 25.89 10.89 11.57
N LYS A 701 26.88 10.41 12.32
CA LYS A 701 27.62 9.17 12.06
C LYS A 701 27.76 8.39 13.35
N HIS A 702 27.44 7.10 13.32
CA HIS A 702 27.54 6.21 14.47
C HIS A 702 28.22 4.91 14.04
N SER A 703 29.13 4.41 14.87
CA SER A 703 29.85 3.16 14.66
C SER A 703 30.10 2.47 16.00
N GLY A 704 29.75 1.20 16.10
CA GLY A 704 29.67 0.50 17.38
C GLY A 704 28.24 0.38 17.90
N GLY A 705 28.07 -0.29 19.05
CA GLY A 705 26.76 -0.56 19.61
C GLY A 705 26.21 0.60 20.44
N GLY A 706 24.88 0.70 20.46
CA GLY A 706 24.16 1.63 21.32
C GLY A 706 23.27 2.60 20.55
N THR A 707 23.33 3.88 20.93
CA THR A 707 22.54 4.94 20.32
C THR A 707 23.32 6.25 20.36
N LEU A 708 23.48 6.89 19.21
CA LEU A 708 23.80 8.30 19.08
C LEU A 708 22.49 9.09 19.25
N GLU A 709 22.29 9.69 20.43
CA GLU A 709 21.14 10.54 20.73
C GLU A 709 21.45 12.03 20.50
N VAL A 710 20.48 12.78 19.97
CA VAL A 710 20.45 14.25 19.96
C VAL A 710 19.20 14.70 20.72
N PRO A 711 19.28 14.88 22.05
CA PRO A 711 18.15 15.29 22.87
C PRO A 711 17.76 16.75 22.61
N VAL A 712 16.46 17.05 22.62
CA VAL A 712 15.94 18.41 22.43
C VAL A 712 15.58 19.03 23.78
N SER A 713 16.18 20.17 24.12
CA SER A 713 16.15 20.85 25.41
C SER A 713 14.86 21.63 25.68
N LEU A 714 13.74 20.91 25.64
CA LEU A 714 12.39 21.45 25.89
C LEU A 714 11.46 20.41 26.53
N GLN A 715 10.25 20.86 26.88
CA GLN A 715 9.10 20.04 27.20
C GLN A 715 7.93 20.35 26.24
N VAL A 716 7.17 19.32 25.85
CA VAL A 716 5.98 19.43 24.98
C VAL A 716 4.74 19.05 25.78
N ILE A 717 3.72 19.91 25.76
CA ILE A 717 2.52 19.79 26.61
C ILE A 717 1.25 19.74 25.74
N GLY A 718 0.30 18.89 26.12
CA GLY A 718 -1.00 18.74 25.45
C GLY A 718 -0.95 17.94 24.14
N ASP A 719 -1.85 18.25 23.21
CA ASP A 719 -1.81 17.71 21.85
C ASP A 719 -0.57 18.24 21.12
N PHE A 720 0.00 17.44 20.22
CA PHE A 720 1.21 17.83 19.48
C PHE A 720 1.33 17.17 18.10
N ASP A 721 2.17 17.75 17.25
CA ASP A 721 2.65 17.20 15.99
C ASP A 721 4.17 17.42 15.88
N ILE A 722 4.94 16.34 15.83
CA ILE A 722 6.40 16.37 15.77
C ILE A 722 6.83 15.74 14.45
N VAL A 723 7.52 16.51 13.61
CA VAL A 723 8.02 16.09 12.30
C VAL A 723 9.54 16.26 12.26
N ALA A 724 10.28 15.20 11.92
CA ALA A 724 11.70 15.28 11.59
C ALA A 724 11.98 14.75 10.18
N GLU A 725 12.82 15.46 9.46
CA GLU A 725 13.18 15.20 8.06
C GLU A 725 14.64 14.75 7.97
N PHE A 726 14.93 13.73 7.16
CA PHE A 726 16.28 13.19 6.98
C PHE A 726 16.55 12.80 5.52
N GLU A 727 17.83 12.76 5.15
CA GLU A 727 18.33 12.24 3.87
C GLU A 727 19.61 11.40 4.06
N ASN A 728 20.00 10.68 3.01
CA ASN A 728 21.27 9.95 2.92
C ASN A 728 21.49 8.93 4.06
N LEU A 729 20.45 8.19 4.46
CA LEU A 729 20.54 7.09 5.41
C LEU A 729 21.30 5.92 4.80
N ASP A 730 22.58 5.77 5.19
CA ASP A 730 23.41 4.61 4.91
C ASP A 730 23.45 3.69 6.14
N ILE A 731 23.23 2.39 5.90
CA ILE A 731 23.22 1.32 6.91
C ILE A 731 24.12 0.20 6.41
N ASN A 732 25.36 0.20 6.88
CA ASN A 732 26.33 -0.84 6.55
C ASN A 732 26.41 -1.83 7.71
N MET A 733 25.91 -3.05 7.48
CA MET A 733 25.92 -4.16 8.42
C MET A 733 26.40 -5.44 7.74
N PRO A 734 27.47 -6.09 8.22
CA PRO A 734 27.87 -7.40 7.71
C PRO A 734 26.88 -8.53 8.06
N ILE A 735 26.25 -8.46 9.25
CA ILE A 735 25.26 -9.44 9.73
C ILE A 735 24.23 -8.72 10.61
N PRO A 736 22.91 -8.75 10.30
CA PRO A 736 21.88 -8.11 11.13
C PRO A 736 21.59 -8.88 12.41
N ARG A 737 22.38 -8.61 13.46
CA ARG A 737 22.21 -9.17 14.81
C ARG A 737 21.15 -8.44 15.64
N TRP A 738 20.88 -7.18 15.31
CA TRP A 738 19.96 -6.26 16.00
C TRP A 738 19.31 -5.30 15.00
N GLN A 739 18.35 -4.50 15.46
CA GLN A 739 17.80 -3.40 14.65
C GLN A 739 18.85 -2.30 14.48
N ALA A 740 18.90 -1.68 13.29
CA ALA A 740 19.79 -0.57 13.03
C ALA A 740 19.15 0.48 12.11
N GLY A 741 19.40 1.77 12.34
CA GLY A 741 18.78 2.85 11.58
C GLY A 741 18.65 4.18 12.35
N ILE A 742 17.66 4.98 11.95
CA ILE A 742 17.41 6.36 12.38
C ILE A 742 15.99 6.51 12.93
N GLY A 743 15.76 7.36 13.94
CA GLY A 743 14.44 7.49 14.54
C GLY A 743 14.14 8.76 15.33
N LEU A 744 12.86 8.87 15.70
CA LEU A 744 12.32 9.76 16.71
C LEU A 744 11.93 8.94 17.95
N ARG A 745 12.37 9.36 19.12
CA ARG A 745 11.98 8.76 20.41
C ARG A 745 11.30 9.81 21.29
N LEU A 746 10.15 9.43 21.86
CA LEU A 746 9.39 10.22 22.82
C LEU A 746 9.32 9.47 24.15
N LYS A 747 9.62 10.16 25.25
CA LYS A 747 9.41 9.68 26.64
C LYS A 747 8.31 10.54 27.27
N PHE A 748 7.28 9.92 27.83
CA PHE A 748 6.16 10.61 28.47
C PHE A 748 6.38 10.72 29.98
N ASP A 749 5.85 11.78 30.58
CA ASP A 749 5.88 12.03 32.02
C ASP A 749 4.63 11.42 32.71
N ASP A 750 4.49 10.10 32.61
CA ASP A 750 3.34 9.37 33.17
C ASP A 750 3.77 8.18 34.05
N GLU A 751 2.83 7.68 34.86
CA GLU A 751 3.07 6.62 35.87
C GLU A 751 3.60 5.30 35.29
N LEU A 752 3.36 5.00 34.00
CA LEU A 752 3.82 3.79 33.33
C LEU A 752 5.07 4.02 32.46
N SER A 753 5.64 5.23 32.53
CA SER A 753 6.85 5.65 31.83
C SER A 753 6.80 5.30 30.33
N HIS A 754 5.70 5.67 29.66
CA HIS A 754 5.52 5.33 28.26
C HIS A 754 6.67 5.87 27.39
N ARG A 755 7.15 5.02 26.48
CA ARG A 755 8.19 5.32 25.50
C ARG A 755 7.68 4.97 24.11
N CYS A 756 7.56 5.99 23.26
CA CYS A 756 7.23 5.82 21.85
C CYS A 756 8.51 5.92 21.01
N SER A 757 8.61 5.08 19.97
CA SER A 757 9.66 5.15 18.97
C SER A 757 9.05 5.03 17.57
N LEU A 758 9.45 5.95 16.69
CA LEU A 758 9.21 5.91 15.25
C LEU A 758 10.57 5.79 14.56
N PHE A 759 10.85 4.63 13.98
CA PHE A 759 12.21 4.22 13.60
C PHE A 759 12.25 3.68 12.17
N ARG A 760 13.06 4.28 11.30
CA ARG A 760 13.38 3.83 9.95
C ARG A 760 14.68 3.03 10.00
N GLY A 761 14.66 1.76 9.60
CA GLY A 761 15.86 0.94 9.65
C GLY A 761 15.70 -0.48 9.12
N VAL A 762 16.73 -1.29 9.36
CA VAL A 762 16.76 -2.74 9.07
C VAL A 762 16.37 -3.52 10.33
N ALA A 763 15.49 -4.51 10.17
CA ALA A 763 15.09 -5.42 11.23
C ALA A 763 16.05 -6.61 11.38
N ARG A 764 16.10 -7.18 12.58
CA ARG A 764 16.75 -8.48 12.84
C ARG A 764 15.92 -9.62 12.21
N ASN A 765 16.45 -10.21 11.13
CA ASN A 765 16.07 -11.47 10.47
C ASN A 765 14.55 -11.74 10.27
N PRO A 766 14.03 -11.75 9.01
CA PRO A 766 14.73 -11.46 7.77
C PRO A 766 15.10 -9.98 7.67
N ASP A 767 16.06 -9.66 6.80
CA ASP A 767 16.72 -8.35 6.61
C ASP A 767 15.76 -7.28 6.09
N THR A 768 14.75 -6.99 6.90
CA THR A 768 13.55 -6.27 6.48
C THR A 768 13.80 -4.79 6.67
N ARG A 769 13.98 -4.07 5.56
CA ARG A 769 13.99 -2.62 5.58
C ARG A 769 12.56 -2.14 5.83
N ARG A 770 12.37 -1.43 6.93
CA ARG A 770 11.05 -1.02 7.41
C ARG A 770 11.04 0.36 8.05
N VAL A 771 9.85 0.91 8.22
CA VAL A 771 9.56 1.95 9.23
C VAL A 771 8.66 1.34 10.28
N SER A 772 9.08 1.46 11.53
CA SER A 772 8.49 0.86 12.72
C SER A 772 7.91 1.95 13.61
N PHE A 773 6.68 1.77 14.10
CA PHE A 773 6.08 2.64 15.11
C PHE A 773 5.61 1.80 16.28
N TYR A 774 6.23 2.00 17.46
CA TYR A 774 5.93 1.25 18.67
C TYR A 774 5.74 2.16 19.87
N LEU A 775 4.85 1.75 20.77
CA LEU A 775 4.70 2.25 22.12
C LEU A 775 5.08 1.12 23.08
N SER A 776 5.88 1.45 24.08
CA SER A 776 6.21 0.55 25.20
C SER A 776 5.89 1.21 26.53
N SER A 777 5.48 0.41 27.51
CA SER A 777 5.30 0.84 28.90
C SER A 777 5.79 -0.23 29.86
N ASP A 778 6.29 0.23 31.01
CA ASP A 778 6.65 -0.63 32.13
C ASP A 778 5.38 -0.90 32.97
N ARG A 779 5.24 -2.12 33.50
CA ARG A 779 4.09 -2.52 34.32
C ARG A 779 4.46 -2.68 35.80
N PRO A 780 3.47 -2.71 36.71
CA PRO A 780 3.68 -3.02 38.13
C PRO A 780 4.29 -4.40 38.42
N ASP A 781 4.30 -5.32 37.45
CA ASP A 781 4.92 -6.66 37.53
C ASP A 781 6.30 -6.72 36.87
N GLU A 782 6.94 -5.55 36.65
CA GLU A 782 8.22 -5.37 35.95
C GLU A 782 8.22 -5.85 34.48
N SER A 783 7.10 -6.34 33.94
CA SER A 783 6.99 -6.73 32.53
C SER A 783 6.79 -5.52 31.62
N ARG A 784 7.40 -5.57 30.42
CA ARG A 784 7.16 -4.56 29.38
C ARG A 784 6.03 -4.96 28.46
N ARG A 785 5.04 -4.08 28.29
CA ARG A 785 4.10 -4.16 27.16
C ARG A 785 4.75 -3.47 25.96
N LEU A 786 4.72 -4.12 24.80
CA LEU A 786 5.03 -3.52 23.50
C LEU A 786 3.77 -3.56 22.64
N SER A 787 3.48 -2.50 21.89
CA SER A 787 2.33 -2.43 20.98
C SER A 787 2.67 -1.50 19.81
N GLY A 788 2.21 -1.82 18.60
CA GLY A 788 2.50 -1.02 17.40
C GLY A 788 2.56 -1.86 16.13
N SER A 789 3.13 -1.28 15.08
CA SER A 789 3.12 -1.83 13.72
C SER A 789 4.38 -1.42 12.95
N TYR A 790 4.53 -1.93 11.73
CA TYR A 790 5.57 -1.51 10.81
C TYR A 790 5.11 -1.60 9.35
N LEU A 791 5.80 -0.88 8.48
CA LEU A 791 5.62 -0.89 7.03
C LEU A 791 6.95 -1.25 6.37
N VAL A 792 6.96 -2.05 5.31
CA VAL A 792 8.17 -2.22 4.47
C VAL A 792 8.45 -0.91 3.75
N GLU A 793 9.72 -0.51 3.75
CA GLU A 793 10.20 0.76 3.21
C GLU A 793 11.68 0.61 2.85
N GLU A 794 12.05 1.12 1.69
CA GLU A 794 13.38 1.03 1.10
C GLU A 794 14.09 2.39 1.07
N SER A 795 13.37 3.52 1.16
CA SER A 795 13.94 4.87 1.07
C SER A 795 15.06 5.12 2.09
N ASP A 796 16.08 5.84 1.63
CA ASP A 796 17.21 6.39 2.41
C ASP A 796 16.91 7.80 2.98
N SER A 797 15.73 8.32 2.68
CA SER A 797 15.32 9.70 2.91
C SER A 797 13.83 9.74 3.22
N GLY A 798 13.36 10.81 3.87
CA GLY A 798 11.95 11.00 4.17
C GLY A 798 11.66 11.78 5.43
N ARG A 799 10.41 11.68 5.90
CA ARG A 799 9.92 12.41 7.07
C ARG A 799 9.25 11.47 8.07
N LEU A 800 9.79 11.44 9.28
CA LEU A 800 9.23 10.77 10.45
C LEU A 800 8.26 11.76 11.12
N ARG A 801 7.01 11.34 11.38
CA ARG A 801 6.02 12.18 12.05
C ARG A 801 5.27 11.43 13.13
N ILE A 802 5.19 12.00 14.33
CA ILE A 802 4.37 11.50 15.44
C ILE A 802 3.44 12.62 15.87
N ALA A 803 2.14 12.36 15.89
CA ALA A 803 1.15 13.30 16.42
C ALA A 803 0.37 12.68 17.58
N ARG A 804 0.09 13.49 18.61
CA ARG A 804 -0.92 13.19 19.64
C ARG A 804 -2.12 14.11 19.42
N VAL A 805 -3.29 13.50 19.29
CA VAL A 805 -4.58 14.20 19.32
C VAL A 805 -5.47 13.53 20.36
N ASN A 806 -5.92 14.31 21.34
CA ASN A 806 -6.60 13.87 22.55
C ASN A 806 -5.82 12.80 23.33
N SER A 807 -6.19 11.53 23.16
CA SER A 807 -5.60 10.38 23.86
C SER A 807 -5.16 9.30 22.89
N THR A 808 -4.90 9.69 21.64
CA THR A 808 -4.47 8.83 20.55
C THR A 808 -3.15 9.35 19.99
N LEU A 809 -2.15 8.48 19.94
CA LEU A 809 -0.84 8.72 19.35
C LEU A 809 -0.77 8.02 17.99
N CYS A 810 -0.55 8.79 16.92
CA CYS A 810 -0.52 8.29 15.56
C CYS A 810 0.91 8.41 14.98
N GLY A 811 1.41 7.31 14.43
CA GLY A 811 2.72 7.24 13.78
C GLY A 811 2.59 7.31 12.26
N PHE A 812 3.39 8.18 11.64
CA PHE A 812 3.33 8.51 10.23
C PHE A 812 4.71 8.54 9.57
N TYR A 813 4.76 8.18 8.29
CA TYR A 813 5.98 8.28 7.49
C TYR A 813 5.69 8.76 6.07
N ALA A 814 6.56 9.61 5.52
CA ALA A 814 6.56 10.00 4.11
C ALA A 814 7.90 9.61 3.47
N SER A 815 7.86 8.86 2.38
CA SER A 815 9.03 8.27 1.69
C SER A 815 9.70 9.32 0.77
N GLY A 816 10.99 9.60 0.98
CA GLY A 816 11.74 10.56 0.17
C GLY A 816 11.10 11.96 0.13
N ASP A 817 10.95 12.51 -1.08
CA ASP A 817 10.28 13.80 -1.33
C ASP A 817 8.74 13.72 -1.40
N SER A 818 8.12 12.56 -1.12
CA SER A 818 6.66 12.43 -1.18
C SER A 818 5.99 13.47 -0.28
N PRO A 819 5.01 14.25 -0.79
CA PRO A 819 4.26 15.19 0.02
C PRO A 819 3.34 14.48 1.04
N HIS A 820 3.20 13.16 0.98
CA HIS A 820 2.16 12.41 1.66
C HIS A 820 2.67 11.50 2.78
N TYR A 821 1.98 11.60 3.91
CA TYR A 821 2.16 10.66 5.02
C TYR A 821 1.29 9.42 4.83
N ARG A 822 1.91 8.26 5.09
CA ARG A 822 1.27 6.96 5.31
C ARG A 822 1.24 6.68 6.82
N ARG A 823 0.07 6.36 7.35
CA ARG A 823 -0.10 5.98 8.76
C ARG A 823 0.38 4.54 8.99
N ILE A 824 1.14 4.34 10.06
CA ILE A 824 1.70 3.04 10.44
C ILE A 824 0.76 2.34 11.45
N ALA A 825 0.38 3.06 12.52
CA ALA A 825 -0.62 2.64 13.49
C ALA A 825 -1.10 3.82 14.35
N GLU A 826 -2.16 3.58 15.13
CA GLU A 826 -2.68 4.46 16.18
C GLU A 826 -2.68 3.70 17.49
N LEU A 827 -2.27 4.34 18.58
CA LEU A 827 -2.09 3.73 19.88
C LEU A 827 -2.66 4.65 20.97
N PRO A 828 -3.41 4.13 21.97
CA PRO A 828 -3.90 4.95 23.06
C PRO A 828 -2.75 5.43 23.95
N ILE A 829 -2.82 6.66 24.43
CA ILE A 829 -1.82 7.30 25.29
C ILE A 829 -2.49 8.23 26.32
N PRO A 830 -1.96 8.37 27.54
CA PRO A 830 -2.37 9.43 28.47
C PRO A 830 -2.17 10.85 27.91
N LYS A 831 -2.74 11.85 28.57
CA LYS A 831 -2.64 13.27 28.16
C LYS A 831 -1.44 14.02 28.75
N ASP A 832 -0.72 13.36 29.66
CA ASP A 832 0.45 13.87 30.38
C ASP A 832 1.54 14.39 29.41
N PRO A 833 2.36 15.38 29.82
CA PRO A 833 3.33 15.98 28.91
C PRO A 833 4.42 14.97 28.51
N LEU A 834 5.23 15.34 27.51
CA LEU A 834 6.52 14.67 27.36
C LEU A 834 7.39 14.97 28.59
N LEU A 835 8.31 14.07 28.90
CA LEU A 835 9.38 14.34 29.85
C LEU A 835 10.17 15.58 29.38
N VAL A 836 10.76 16.32 30.32
CA VAL A 836 11.88 17.22 30.01
C VAL A 836 12.95 16.45 29.24
N ARG A 837 13.36 16.96 28.06
CA ARG A 837 14.24 16.25 27.10
C ARG A 837 13.71 14.88 26.65
N GLY A 838 12.40 14.67 26.75
CA GLY A 838 11.73 13.44 26.33
C GLY A 838 11.68 13.25 24.82
N LEU A 839 11.91 14.30 24.03
CA LEU A 839 12.08 14.23 22.57
C LEU A 839 13.57 14.06 22.22
N THR A 840 13.87 13.02 21.45
CA THR A 840 15.22 12.68 21.00
C THR A 840 15.22 12.34 19.51
N LEU A 841 16.18 12.89 18.75
CA LEU A 841 16.55 12.37 17.43
C LEU A 841 17.63 11.31 17.61
N GLU A 842 17.57 10.17 16.94
CA GLU A 842 18.53 9.08 17.18
C GLU A 842 19.06 8.38 15.92
N LEU A 843 20.30 7.89 16.00
CA LEU A 843 20.81 6.78 15.21
C LEU A 843 21.15 5.64 16.18
N SER A 844 20.68 4.42 15.95
CA SER A 844 20.94 3.26 16.83
C SER A 844 21.36 2.02 16.03
N GLY A 845 22.31 1.26 16.55
CA GLY A 845 22.83 0.02 15.95
C GLY A 845 23.56 -0.88 16.96
N ALA A 846 24.19 -1.94 16.46
CA ALA A 846 25.02 -2.88 17.24
C ALA A 846 26.52 -2.72 16.92
N ASP A 847 27.37 -3.44 17.66
CA ASP A 847 28.84 -3.28 17.67
C ASP A 847 29.52 -3.34 16.29
N ASP A 848 28.95 -4.06 15.33
CA ASP A 848 29.46 -4.25 13.97
C ASP A 848 28.80 -3.35 12.91
N VAL A 849 27.94 -2.42 13.32
CA VAL A 849 27.18 -1.52 12.44
C VAL A 849 27.93 -0.22 12.18
N ARG A 850 27.87 0.29 10.95
CA ARG A 850 28.14 1.70 10.63
C ARG A 850 26.88 2.35 10.07
N LEU A 851 26.50 3.48 10.66
CA LEU A 851 25.36 4.29 10.26
C LEU A 851 25.81 5.69 9.89
N SER A 852 25.20 6.26 8.86
CA SER A 852 25.20 7.70 8.69
C SER A 852 23.90 8.21 8.09
N ALA A 853 23.53 9.45 8.43
CA ALA A 853 22.39 10.15 7.87
C ALA A 853 22.58 11.67 8.04
N VAL A 854 21.74 12.48 7.38
CA VAL A 854 21.70 13.92 7.57
C VAL A 854 20.31 14.34 8.03
N TRP A 855 20.19 14.92 9.22
CA TRP A 855 18.96 15.56 9.69
C TRP A 855 18.79 16.92 9.01
N LYS A 856 17.60 17.20 8.48
CA LYS A 856 17.30 18.38 7.64
C LYS A 856 16.54 19.44 8.41
N SER A 857 15.46 19.02 9.07
CA SER A 857 14.59 19.89 9.84
C SER A 857 13.92 19.14 10.99
N LEU A 858 13.55 19.90 12.02
CA LEU A 858 12.66 19.49 13.09
C LEU A 858 11.55 20.54 13.22
N GLN A 859 10.30 20.10 13.17
CA GLN A 859 9.12 20.92 13.46
C GLN A 859 8.35 20.30 14.63
N ILE A 860 7.93 21.15 15.57
CA ILE A 860 7.08 20.81 16.69
C ILE A 860 5.90 21.78 16.68
N ARG A 861 4.68 21.27 16.71
CA ARG A 861 3.47 22.03 17.02
C ARG A 861 2.88 21.46 18.29
N ALA A 862 2.36 22.29 19.20
CA ALA A 862 1.72 21.81 20.42
C ALA A 862 0.73 22.81 21.02
N ASP A 863 -0.07 22.35 21.99
CA ASP A 863 -0.84 23.24 22.87
C ASP A 863 0.10 24.14 23.70
N ASP A 864 1.20 23.59 24.24
CA ASP A 864 2.33 24.43 24.71
C ASP A 864 3.72 23.78 24.50
N ILE A 865 4.75 24.64 24.42
CA ILE A 865 6.17 24.28 24.28
C ILE A 865 6.98 25.10 25.29
N VAL A 866 7.53 24.44 26.31
CA VAL A 866 8.37 25.08 27.33
C VAL A 866 9.83 24.86 26.94
N ARG A 867 10.56 25.94 26.62
CA ARG A 867 12.02 25.89 26.43
C ARG A 867 12.71 25.86 27.79
N LEU A 868 13.83 25.14 27.88
CA LEU A 868 14.62 25.02 29.11
C LEU A 868 15.92 25.84 29.05
N SER A 869 16.22 26.41 27.88
CA SER A 869 17.21 27.46 27.68
C SER A 869 16.62 28.83 27.98
N ILE A 870 17.44 29.68 28.59
CA ILE A 870 17.13 31.05 28.99
C ILE A 870 18.13 31.94 28.27
N ASP A 871 17.66 32.95 27.53
CA ASP A 871 18.54 33.85 26.79
C ASP A 871 19.30 34.81 27.73
N GLU A 872 20.39 35.45 27.26
CA GLU A 872 21.20 36.32 28.13
C GLU A 872 20.42 37.48 28.77
N LYS A 873 19.36 37.99 28.12
CA LYS A 873 18.56 39.10 28.64
C LYS A 873 17.58 38.64 29.71
N GLU A 874 16.94 37.49 29.50
CA GLU A 874 16.08 36.87 30.50
C GLU A 874 16.91 36.36 31.69
N SER A 875 18.08 35.79 31.42
CA SER A 875 19.07 35.37 32.42
C SER A 875 19.48 36.56 33.30
N ALA A 876 19.89 37.69 32.69
CA ALA A 876 20.19 38.92 33.42
C ALA A 876 18.96 39.56 34.11
N ALA A 877 17.74 39.35 33.61
CA ALA A 877 16.51 39.82 34.27
C ALA A 877 16.17 38.98 35.51
N LEU A 878 16.30 37.65 35.42
CA LEU A 878 16.13 36.70 36.52
C LEU A 878 17.20 36.88 37.60
N SER A 879 18.48 37.01 37.23
CA SER A 879 19.56 37.30 38.18
C SER A 879 19.31 38.62 38.94
N ARG A 880 18.95 39.70 38.24
CA ARG A 880 18.56 40.98 38.89
C ARG A 880 17.31 40.87 39.76
N LYS A 881 16.33 40.05 39.37
CA LYS A 881 15.15 39.75 40.19
C LYS A 881 15.58 39.07 41.50
N LEU A 882 16.43 38.05 41.43
CA LEU A 882 16.96 37.34 42.60
C LEU A 882 17.77 38.28 43.53
N GLU A 883 18.63 39.16 43.00
CA GLU A 883 19.32 40.14 43.84
C GLU A 883 18.35 41.07 44.58
N LYS A 884 17.30 41.57 43.90
CA LYS A 884 16.25 42.40 44.55
C LYS A 884 15.46 41.63 45.61
N LEU A 885 15.34 40.31 45.49
CA LEU A 885 14.70 39.47 46.50
C LEU A 885 15.61 39.26 47.72
N ARG A 886 16.93 39.17 47.54
CA ARG A 886 17.90 39.12 48.66
C ARG A 886 17.80 40.36 49.55
N GLU A 887 17.58 41.55 48.97
CA GLU A 887 17.37 42.81 49.72
C GLU A 887 16.22 42.72 50.75
N ASN A 888 15.22 41.86 50.48
CA ASN A 888 13.98 41.74 51.26
C ASN A 888 13.85 40.35 51.93
N SER A 889 14.93 39.57 52.03
CA SER A 889 14.93 38.21 52.55
C SER A 889 15.72 38.08 53.86
N SER A 890 15.31 37.15 54.72
CA SER A 890 16.17 36.67 55.80
C SER A 890 17.38 35.97 55.19
N SER A 891 18.56 36.11 55.80
CA SER A 891 19.78 35.48 55.31
C SER A 891 20.51 34.66 56.37
N ARG A 892 21.08 33.54 55.94
CA ARG A 892 21.96 32.67 56.71
C ARG A 892 23.27 32.49 55.94
N ILE A 893 24.25 33.30 56.30
CA ILE A 893 25.59 33.31 55.72
C ILE A 893 26.47 32.32 56.49
N SER A 894 26.97 31.28 55.83
CA SER A 894 27.92 30.31 56.41
C SER A 894 29.30 30.52 55.80
N ASP A 895 30.14 31.28 56.51
CA ASP A 895 31.57 31.38 56.21
C ASP A 895 32.26 30.06 56.61
N LEU A 896 32.83 29.37 55.62
CA LEU A 896 33.45 28.05 55.83
C LEU A 896 34.93 28.18 56.25
N SER A 897 35.49 29.40 56.25
CA SER A 897 36.83 29.69 56.76
C SER A 897 36.84 29.94 58.28
N ASP A 898 35.71 30.31 58.88
CA ASP A 898 35.54 30.52 60.33
C ASP A 898 34.78 29.34 60.98
N PRO A 899 35.45 28.48 61.78
CA PRO A 899 34.82 27.36 62.51
C PRO A 899 33.68 27.74 63.45
N THR A 900 33.55 29.02 63.81
CA THR A 900 32.50 29.52 64.71
C THR A 900 31.24 30.01 63.98
N ARG A 901 31.28 30.12 62.65
CA ARG A 901 30.20 30.74 61.83
C ARG A 901 29.46 29.79 60.90
N HIS A 902 29.76 28.50 60.89
CA HIS A 902 29.03 27.52 60.07
C HIS A 902 28.40 26.39 60.90
N THR A 903 27.16 26.04 60.55
CA THR A 903 26.43 24.89 61.12
C THR A 903 26.29 23.79 60.08
N VAL A 904 27.40 23.12 59.77
CA VAL A 904 27.37 21.89 58.97
C VAL A 904 26.62 20.82 59.77
N LEU A 905 25.49 20.31 59.25
CA LEU A 905 24.69 19.28 59.91
C LEU A 905 25.47 17.97 60.05
N THR A 906 26.05 17.53 58.93
CA THR A 906 26.82 16.28 58.85
C THR A 906 27.93 16.43 57.84
N GLN A 907 29.10 15.88 58.19
CA GLN A 907 30.18 15.60 57.27
C GLN A 907 30.18 14.10 56.99
N ARG A 908 30.29 13.69 55.73
CA ARG A 908 30.41 12.29 55.33
C ARG A 908 31.56 12.13 54.35
N THR A 909 32.42 11.15 54.60
CA THR A 909 33.46 10.73 53.66
C THR A 909 33.35 9.23 53.41
N SER A 910 33.71 8.78 52.22
CA SER A 910 34.03 7.36 52.00
C SER A 910 35.47 7.09 52.45
N ARG A 911 35.99 5.88 52.19
CA ARG A 911 37.28 5.39 52.72
C ARG A 911 38.46 6.30 52.40
N ASP A 912 38.48 6.84 51.18
CA ASP A 912 39.58 7.62 50.62
C ASP A 912 39.23 9.13 50.48
N GLY A 913 38.07 9.53 51.03
CA GLY A 913 37.63 10.93 51.10
C GLY A 913 38.12 11.63 52.37
N ARG A 914 38.41 12.93 52.27
CA ARG A 914 38.86 13.77 53.40
C ARG A 914 38.19 15.14 53.37
N ILE A 915 37.94 15.69 54.55
CA ILE A 915 37.51 17.08 54.74
C ILE A 915 38.51 17.72 55.70
N LEU A 916 39.12 18.84 55.27
CA LEU A 916 40.14 19.57 56.02
C LEU A 916 39.69 21.03 56.16
N SER A 917 39.65 21.55 57.38
CA SER A 917 39.50 23.00 57.61
C SER A 917 40.84 23.69 57.38
N ASN A 918 40.83 24.80 56.64
CA ASN A 918 41.97 25.68 56.46
C ASN A 918 41.52 27.15 56.46
N ALA A 919 42.48 28.09 56.48
CA ALA A 919 42.20 29.53 56.52
C ALA A 919 41.51 30.10 55.26
N SER A 920 41.27 29.27 54.25
CA SER A 920 40.58 29.61 53.00
C SER A 920 39.22 28.93 52.86
N GLY A 921 38.80 28.07 53.81
CA GLY A 921 37.52 27.35 53.76
C GLY A 921 37.60 25.89 54.21
N LEU A 922 36.57 25.12 53.84
CA LEU A 922 36.54 23.66 53.99
C LEU A 922 37.02 23.00 52.69
N ARG A 923 38.21 22.40 52.73
CA ARG A 923 38.81 21.64 51.63
C ARG A 923 38.32 20.20 51.65
N ALA A 924 37.49 19.84 50.69
CA ALA A 924 37.01 18.49 50.45
C ALA A 924 37.88 17.84 49.37
N ILE A 925 38.39 16.64 49.66
CA ILE A 925 39.28 15.88 48.78
C ILE A 925 38.68 14.49 48.61
N ALA A 926 38.44 14.08 47.37
CA ALA A 926 38.16 12.69 47.01
C ALA A 926 39.33 12.17 46.17
N ALA A 927 40.12 11.25 46.72
CA ALA A 927 41.12 10.51 45.96
C ALA A 927 40.50 9.20 45.49
N GLY A 928 40.38 9.01 44.17
CA GLY A 928 39.73 7.85 43.57
C GLY A 928 40.52 6.56 43.76
N SER A 929 39.79 5.44 43.76
CA SER A 929 40.33 4.08 43.78
C SER A 929 39.51 3.20 42.84
N ASP A 930 39.52 1.87 43.03
CA ASP A 930 38.67 0.95 42.27
C ASP A 930 37.16 1.12 42.61
N LEU A 931 36.85 1.94 43.62
CA LEU A 931 35.51 2.32 44.05
C LEU A 931 35.35 3.85 44.06
N VAL A 932 34.11 4.33 44.12
CA VAL A 932 33.81 5.77 44.21
C VAL A 932 34.30 6.35 45.54
N SER A 933 35.23 7.29 45.45
CA SER A 933 35.67 8.11 46.57
C SER A 933 34.82 9.37 46.66
N SER A 934 34.44 9.79 47.87
CA SER A 934 33.54 10.94 48.06
C SER A 934 33.78 11.68 49.38
N ALA A 935 33.62 13.00 49.35
CA ALA A 935 33.52 13.85 50.53
C ALA A 935 32.32 14.80 50.39
N SER A 936 31.45 14.82 51.40
CA SER A 936 30.17 15.55 51.39
C SER A 936 29.96 16.37 52.66
N LEU A 937 29.51 17.61 52.48
CA LEU A 937 29.05 18.54 53.49
C LEU A 937 27.54 18.74 53.33
N THR A 938 26.73 18.48 54.37
CA THR A 938 25.27 18.72 54.34
C THR A 938 24.88 19.82 55.33
N PHE A 939 23.94 20.67 54.93
CA PHE A 939 23.53 21.88 55.64
C PHE A 939 22.01 21.91 55.85
N ALA A 940 21.58 22.34 57.04
CA ALA A 940 20.15 22.55 57.34
C ALA A 940 19.67 23.83 56.69
N LEU A 941 18.55 23.77 55.98
CA LEU A 941 17.83 24.95 55.53
C LEU A 941 16.54 25.10 56.35
N PRO A 942 16.07 26.33 56.59
CA PRO A 942 14.71 26.53 57.05
C PRO A 942 13.72 26.11 55.94
N PRO A 943 12.61 25.43 56.26
CA PRO A 943 11.57 25.12 55.29
C PRO A 943 11.05 26.38 54.61
N ALA A 944 11.29 26.51 53.31
CA ALA A 944 10.97 27.71 52.54
C ALA A 944 10.50 27.37 51.11
N ARG A 945 9.56 28.18 50.60
CA ARG A 945 9.09 28.16 49.20
C ARG A 945 9.71 29.24 48.32
N ALA A 946 10.31 30.26 48.95
CA ALA A 946 11.11 31.29 48.28
C ALA A 946 12.49 31.30 48.97
N ILE A 947 13.49 30.77 48.29
CA ILE A 947 14.85 30.58 48.81
C ILE A 947 15.88 30.57 47.68
N ASP A 948 16.99 31.27 47.87
CA ASP A 948 18.14 31.35 46.97
C ASP A 948 19.38 30.88 47.72
N LEU A 949 20.15 29.97 47.11
CA LEU A 949 21.32 29.34 47.69
C LEU A 949 22.53 29.55 46.80
N GLN A 950 23.63 30.04 47.35
CA GLN A 950 24.88 30.27 46.62
C GLN A 950 26.05 29.63 47.37
N THR A 951 26.97 29.00 46.64
CA THR A 951 28.25 28.54 47.18
C THR A 951 29.40 29.04 46.33
N ASP A 952 30.44 29.57 46.99
CA ASP A 952 31.69 29.97 46.36
C ASP A 952 32.77 28.93 46.67
N PHE A 953 33.55 28.52 45.67
CA PHE A 953 34.54 27.45 45.79
C PHE A 953 35.81 27.71 44.96
N GLN A 954 36.84 26.91 45.20
CA GLN A 954 38.08 26.93 44.44
C GLN A 954 38.53 25.52 44.16
N ILE A 955 38.73 25.20 42.88
CA ILE A 955 39.30 23.93 42.42
C ILE A 955 40.82 23.99 42.60
N HIS A 956 41.40 23.00 43.28
CA HIS A 956 42.87 22.81 43.38
C HIS A 956 43.37 21.70 42.47
N GLN A 957 42.57 20.63 42.35
CA GLN A 957 42.83 19.51 41.45
C GLN A 957 41.48 18.98 40.95
N PHE A 958 41.39 18.77 39.66
CA PHE A 958 40.27 18.09 39.01
C PHE A 958 40.88 17.37 37.83
N ASP A 959 40.95 16.04 37.94
CA ASP A 959 41.61 15.20 36.96
C ASP A 959 40.61 14.57 35.99
N ALA A 960 40.89 14.68 34.69
CA ALA A 960 40.12 13.99 33.67
C ALA A 960 40.19 12.45 33.83
N PRO A 961 39.06 11.73 33.77
CA PRO A 961 39.02 10.27 33.88
C PRO A 961 39.62 9.58 32.64
N ALA A 962 40.10 8.33 32.78
CA ALA A 962 40.64 7.56 31.66
C ALA A 962 39.57 6.82 30.83
N SER A 963 38.31 6.78 31.28
CA SER A 963 37.17 6.14 30.61
C SER A 963 35.91 7.01 30.75
N PRO A 964 35.03 7.06 29.73
CA PRO A 964 33.75 7.78 29.80
C PRO A 964 32.79 7.28 30.89
N GLU A 965 32.98 6.07 31.43
CA GLU A 965 32.13 5.51 32.50
C GLU A 965 32.63 5.87 33.92
N ARG A 966 33.75 6.59 34.03
CA ARG A 966 34.36 7.02 35.29
C ARG A 966 34.40 8.54 35.31
N HIS A 967 34.13 9.17 36.45
CA HIS A 967 34.03 10.63 36.53
C HIS A 967 34.62 11.18 37.82
N GLY A 968 35.23 12.37 37.72
CA GLY A 968 35.28 13.33 38.81
C GLY A 968 34.05 14.25 38.72
N GLU A 969 33.41 14.52 39.86
CA GLU A 969 32.24 15.42 39.91
C GLU A 969 32.31 16.34 41.14
N ILE A 970 32.03 17.62 40.95
CA ILE A 970 31.66 18.56 42.02
C ILE A 970 30.14 18.76 41.92
N THR A 971 29.41 18.38 42.95
CA THR A 971 27.94 18.43 42.97
C THR A 971 27.43 19.36 44.07
N PHE A 972 26.63 20.34 43.69
CA PHE A 972 25.77 21.09 44.59
C PHE A 972 24.36 20.50 44.52
N ARG A 973 23.82 20.01 45.65
CA ARG A 973 22.47 19.43 45.75
C ARG A 973 21.58 20.28 46.62
N PHE A 974 20.30 20.25 46.27
CA PHE A 974 19.23 20.95 46.95
C PHE A 974 18.09 19.97 47.16
N PHE A 975 17.89 19.51 48.39
CA PHE A 975 16.90 18.48 48.74
C PHE A 975 15.54 19.12 49.00
N LEU A 976 14.52 18.51 48.40
CA LEU A 976 13.18 19.05 48.29
C LEU A 976 12.17 18.07 48.89
N THR A 977 11.26 18.60 49.69
CA THR A 977 10.22 17.83 50.38
C THR A 977 8.86 18.18 49.81
N ARG A 978 8.09 17.13 49.48
CA ARG A 978 6.76 17.21 48.86
C ARG A 978 5.68 17.25 49.93
N GLY A 979 4.90 18.34 49.97
CA GLY A 979 3.71 18.50 50.80
C GLY A 979 2.44 17.91 50.17
N PRO A 980 1.29 18.01 50.86
CA PRO A 980 0.00 17.60 50.32
C PRO A 980 -0.32 18.34 49.01
N GLY A 981 -0.75 17.63 47.98
CA GLY A 981 -1.03 18.20 46.65
C GLY A 981 0.15 18.23 45.67
N ALA A 982 1.34 17.78 46.08
CA ALA A 982 2.47 17.62 45.18
C ALA A 982 2.16 16.60 44.06
N GLN A 983 2.66 16.88 42.85
CA GLN A 983 2.48 16.05 41.67
C GLN A 983 3.46 14.87 41.63
N HIS A 984 3.21 13.89 40.76
CA HIS A 984 4.12 12.75 40.57
C HIS A 984 5.52 13.21 40.09
N SER A 985 5.50 14.14 39.14
CA SER A 985 6.63 14.78 38.45
C SER A 985 7.48 15.72 39.32
N ASP A 986 7.02 16.11 40.51
CA ASP A 986 7.75 17.01 41.40
C ASP A 986 9.11 16.41 41.81
N PRO A 987 10.19 17.20 41.87
CA PRO A 987 11.48 16.69 42.30
C PRO A 987 11.54 16.47 43.82
N HIS A 988 12.47 15.61 44.25
CA HIS A 988 12.87 15.48 45.67
C HIS A 988 14.34 15.86 45.91
N GLU A 989 15.07 16.12 44.83
CA GLU A 989 16.44 16.60 44.82
C GLU A 989 16.61 17.38 43.51
N ALA A 990 17.08 18.62 43.58
CA ALA A 990 17.67 19.35 42.46
C ALA A 990 19.20 19.28 42.60
N SER A 991 19.92 19.29 41.48
CA SER A 991 21.38 19.24 41.49
C SER A 991 21.99 20.00 40.34
N LEU A 992 23.10 20.67 40.66
CA LEU A 992 23.98 21.32 39.71
C LEU A 992 25.35 20.65 39.82
N LEU A 993 25.80 19.99 38.74
CA LEU A 993 27.00 19.16 38.71
C LEU A 993 28.03 19.74 37.76
N LEU A 994 29.21 20.09 38.27
CA LEU A 994 30.39 20.28 37.44
C LEU A 994 31.07 18.92 37.23
N ARG A 995 31.18 18.50 35.98
CA ARG A 995 31.88 17.28 35.56
C ARG A 995 33.09 17.65 34.71
N GLN A 996 34.12 16.81 34.75
CA GLN A 996 35.21 16.84 33.79
C GLN A 996 35.19 15.58 32.91
N ASN A 997 35.24 15.81 31.60
CA ASN A 997 35.20 14.77 30.58
C ASN A 997 36.61 14.24 30.28
N GLY A 998 36.72 13.04 29.70
CA GLY A 998 38.01 12.39 29.43
C GLY A 998 38.93 13.16 28.46
N ASN A 999 38.36 14.07 27.66
CA ASN A 999 39.09 15.00 26.80
C ASN A 999 39.62 16.26 27.54
N GLY A 1000 39.36 16.39 28.84
CA GLY A 1000 39.75 17.54 29.67
C GLY A 1000 38.74 18.69 29.72
N SER A 1001 37.71 18.71 28.86
CA SER A 1001 36.64 19.72 28.91
C SER A 1001 35.81 19.59 30.19
N ARG A 1002 35.22 20.70 30.64
CA ARG A 1002 34.32 20.75 31.80
C ARG A 1002 32.90 21.07 31.33
N GLU A 1003 31.92 20.41 31.93
CA GLU A 1003 30.50 20.65 31.66
C GLU A 1003 29.73 20.85 32.97
N LEU A 1004 28.74 21.75 32.93
CA LEU A 1004 27.85 22.04 34.03
C LEU A 1004 26.45 21.51 33.72
N ILE A 1005 25.99 20.55 34.52
CA ILE A 1005 24.74 19.81 34.31
C ILE A 1005 23.71 20.23 35.37
N ALA A 1006 22.64 20.89 34.95
CA ALA A 1006 21.43 21.05 35.75
C ALA A 1006 20.56 19.80 35.62
N ARG A 1007 20.15 19.22 36.75
CA ARG A 1007 19.22 18.09 36.78
C ARG A 1007 18.30 18.14 37.99
N VAL A 1008 17.20 17.42 37.89
CA VAL A 1008 16.37 17.03 39.05
C VAL A 1008 16.36 15.52 39.22
N VAL A 1009 15.97 15.07 40.41
CA VAL A 1009 15.77 13.66 40.74
C VAL A 1009 14.36 13.50 41.30
N ARG A 1010 13.62 12.55 40.73
CA ARG A 1010 12.29 12.14 41.18
C ARG A 1010 12.32 10.70 41.65
N ARG A 1011 11.20 10.18 42.16
CA ARG A 1011 11.05 8.76 42.45
C ARG A 1011 9.98 8.15 41.56
N SER A 1012 10.35 7.11 40.82
CA SER A 1012 9.45 6.26 40.05
C SER A 1012 9.55 4.85 40.61
N SER A 1013 8.42 4.22 40.93
CA SER A 1013 8.33 2.88 41.57
C SER A 1013 9.24 2.65 42.80
N GLY A 1014 9.65 3.73 43.48
CA GLY A 1014 10.56 3.69 44.64
C GLY A 1014 12.04 3.92 44.33
N GLU A 1015 12.46 3.76 43.08
CA GLU A 1015 13.81 4.05 42.62
C GLU A 1015 14.05 5.54 42.36
N ARG A 1016 15.32 5.96 42.32
CA ARG A 1016 15.72 7.33 41.97
C ARG A 1016 15.86 7.47 40.46
N GLU A 1017 15.03 8.31 39.85
CA GLU A 1017 15.15 8.65 38.44
C GLU A 1017 15.77 10.04 38.29
N PHE A 1018 16.90 10.11 37.58
CA PHE A 1018 17.65 11.34 37.35
C PHE A 1018 17.24 11.94 36.01
N VAL A 1019 16.61 13.12 36.04
CA VAL A 1019 16.14 13.83 34.85
C VAL A 1019 17.08 15.02 34.59
N PRO A 1020 18.04 14.91 33.66
CA PRO A 1020 18.85 16.05 33.25
C PRO A 1020 17.97 17.09 32.55
N ILE A 1021 18.16 18.36 32.90
CA ILE A 1021 17.41 19.49 32.33
C ILE A 1021 18.24 20.11 31.21
N ARG A 1022 19.51 20.43 31.51
CA ARG A 1022 20.46 21.03 30.56
C ARG A 1022 21.90 20.68 30.96
N ALA A 1023 22.77 20.52 29.97
CA ALA A 1023 24.23 20.56 30.13
C ALA A 1023 24.77 21.75 29.31
N ILE A 1024 25.82 22.41 29.79
CA ILE A 1024 26.56 23.46 29.06
C ILE A 1024 28.07 23.29 29.27
N PRO A 1025 28.93 23.69 28.31
CA PRO A 1025 30.37 23.80 28.53
C PRO A 1025 30.67 24.99 29.45
N VAL A 1026 31.70 24.87 30.29
CA VAL A 1026 32.18 25.93 31.21
C VAL A 1026 33.71 25.87 31.33
N ASP A 1027 34.34 26.98 31.66
CA ASP A 1027 35.81 27.07 31.74
C ASP A 1027 36.32 26.84 33.16
N GLU A 1028 36.22 27.84 34.04
CA GLU A 1028 36.72 27.83 35.41
C GLU A 1028 35.66 28.40 36.37
N PRO A 1029 34.53 27.71 36.56
CA PRO A 1029 33.48 28.18 37.46
C PRO A 1029 33.97 28.18 38.93
N ASP A 1030 33.72 29.29 39.63
CA ASP A 1030 34.05 29.48 41.04
C ASP A 1030 32.82 29.66 41.95
N GLN A 1031 31.62 29.72 41.35
CA GLN A 1031 30.35 29.81 42.07
C GLN A 1031 29.28 28.90 41.45
N LEU A 1032 28.53 28.20 42.31
CA LEU A 1032 27.29 27.51 41.94
C LEU A 1032 26.14 28.09 42.74
N ARG A 1033 24.97 28.24 42.11
CA ARG A 1033 23.79 28.85 42.74
C ARG A 1033 22.51 28.16 42.27
N MET A 1034 21.55 27.98 43.18
CA MET A 1034 20.23 27.42 42.91
C MET A 1034 19.18 28.18 43.71
N ALA A 1035 18.06 28.53 43.07
CA ALA A 1035 16.94 29.18 43.74
C ALA A 1035 15.63 28.43 43.50
N LEU A 1036 14.77 28.35 44.52
CA LEU A 1036 13.36 27.96 44.43
C LEU A 1036 12.52 29.22 44.65
N ILE A 1037 11.79 29.67 43.64
CA ILE A 1037 10.92 30.85 43.72
C ILE A 1037 9.82 30.83 42.67
N ASP A 1038 8.64 31.39 43.00
CA ASP A 1038 7.47 31.48 42.11
C ASP A 1038 7.13 30.14 41.45
N ASP A 1039 7.26 29.07 42.25
CA ASP A 1039 7.06 27.67 41.86
C ASP A 1039 7.99 27.21 40.70
N ARG A 1040 9.20 27.79 40.64
CA ARG A 1040 10.31 27.41 39.73
C ARG A 1040 11.61 27.16 40.48
N LEU A 1041 12.34 26.13 40.04
CA LEU A 1041 13.76 25.94 40.33
C LEU A 1041 14.60 26.62 39.25
N LEU A 1042 15.52 27.48 39.65
CA LEU A 1042 16.49 28.16 38.79
C LEU A 1042 17.90 27.63 39.09
N PHE A 1043 18.68 27.35 38.04
CA PHE A 1043 20.06 26.87 38.15
C PHE A 1043 21.01 27.93 37.59
N LEU A 1044 21.99 28.37 38.38
CA LEU A 1044 22.89 29.48 38.06
C LEU A 1044 24.36 29.18 38.40
N TYR A 1045 25.28 29.89 37.73
CA TYR A 1045 26.73 29.83 38.03
C TYR A 1045 27.45 31.13 37.65
N SER A 1046 28.69 31.32 38.11
CA SER A 1046 29.63 32.30 37.54
C SER A 1046 30.95 31.63 37.14
N GLU A 1047 31.59 32.17 36.09
CA GLU A 1047 32.99 31.91 35.77
C GLU A 1047 33.90 32.75 36.68
N ALA A 1048 35.13 32.28 36.94
CA ALA A 1048 36.08 32.97 37.79
C ALA A 1048 36.32 34.43 37.36
N GLY A 1049 35.97 35.37 38.24
CA GLY A 1049 36.12 36.81 38.01
C GLY A 1049 34.99 37.47 37.20
N ALA A 1050 33.86 36.79 36.97
CA ALA A 1050 32.65 37.42 36.45
C ALA A 1050 31.83 38.12 37.57
N ASP A 1051 31.26 39.28 37.26
CA ASP A 1051 30.50 40.09 38.23
C ASP A 1051 29.04 39.62 38.46
N GLU A 1052 28.46 38.82 37.54
CA GLU A 1052 27.06 38.36 37.61
C GLU A 1052 26.92 36.85 37.37
N SER A 1053 26.02 36.20 38.10
CA SER A 1053 25.65 34.79 37.85
C SER A 1053 24.77 34.67 36.59
N LYS A 1054 25.06 33.69 35.73
CA LYS A 1054 24.23 33.30 34.58
C LYS A 1054 23.26 32.20 34.98
N VAL A 1055 21.97 32.37 34.70
CA VAL A 1055 20.97 31.28 34.73
C VAL A 1055 21.20 30.38 33.51
N ILE A 1056 21.25 29.06 33.74
CA ILE A 1056 21.47 28.06 32.68
C ILE A 1056 20.19 27.31 32.33
N ALA A 1057 19.32 27.09 33.32
CA ALA A 1057 18.07 26.34 33.17
C ALA A 1057 17.03 26.75 34.23
N GLU A 1058 15.75 26.56 33.90
CA GLU A 1058 14.65 26.53 34.86
C GLU A 1058 13.88 25.20 34.83
N TYR A 1059 13.16 24.90 35.92
CA TYR A 1059 12.26 23.76 36.02
C TYR A 1059 11.06 24.11 36.91
N ALA A 1060 9.84 23.98 36.39
CA ALA A 1060 8.62 24.24 37.14
C ALA A 1060 8.35 23.14 38.18
N VAL A 1061 7.89 23.52 39.36
CA VAL A 1061 7.48 22.61 40.45
C VAL A 1061 6.08 22.98 40.95
N SER A 1062 5.42 22.10 41.70
CA SER A 1062 4.15 22.46 42.33
C SER A 1062 4.34 23.41 43.52
N ASN A 1063 3.26 24.11 43.86
CA ASN A 1063 3.16 24.96 45.05
C ASN A 1063 3.26 24.20 46.39
N SER A 1064 3.41 22.87 46.35
CA SER A 1064 3.61 22.01 47.51
C SER A 1064 5.05 21.51 47.66
N VAL A 1065 6.02 22.06 46.91
CA VAL A 1065 7.45 21.72 47.06
C VAL A 1065 8.17 22.73 47.96
N PHE A 1066 8.94 22.22 48.93
CA PHE A 1066 9.68 23.02 49.90
C PHE A 1066 11.16 22.60 49.95
N ALA A 1067 12.05 23.57 50.17
CA ALA A 1067 13.44 23.32 50.52
C ALA A 1067 13.60 22.75 51.93
N GLU A 1068 14.47 21.75 52.13
CA GLU A 1068 14.78 21.22 53.49
C GLU A 1068 16.28 21.23 53.82
N SER A 1069 17.14 20.88 52.85
CA SER A 1069 18.58 20.88 53.07
C SER A 1069 19.35 21.04 51.76
N ALA A 1070 20.64 21.37 51.87
CA ALA A 1070 21.57 21.40 50.75
C ALA A 1070 22.80 20.54 51.05
N SER A 1071 23.48 20.04 50.01
CA SER A 1071 24.81 19.44 50.19
C SER A 1071 25.80 19.80 49.10
N LEU A 1072 27.06 19.91 49.51
CA LEU A 1072 28.22 20.09 48.65
C LEU A 1072 28.99 18.78 48.67
N THR A 1073 29.16 18.14 47.51
CA THR A 1073 29.80 16.83 47.39
C THR A 1073 30.88 16.88 46.32
N VAL A 1074 32.07 16.38 46.64
CA VAL A 1074 33.10 16.05 45.64
C VAL A 1074 33.23 14.54 45.55
N ASN A 1075 33.29 14.03 44.33
CA ASN A 1075 33.52 12.62 44.03
C ASN A 1075 34.72 12.47 43.09
N ALA A 1076 35.42 11.34 43.24
CA ALA A 1076 36.42 10.87 42.28
C ALA A 1076 36.29 9.35 42.13
N VAL A 1077 36.34 8.89 40.89
CA VAL A 1077 36.41 7.48 40.50
C VAL A 1077 37.74 7.27 39.78
N GLU A 1078 38.31 6.07 39.89
CA GLU A 1078 39.61 5.67 39.32
C GLU A 1078 40.82 5.96 40.21
N LYS A 1079 41.69 4.96 40.29
CA LYS A 1079 42.94 5.01 41.04
C LYS A 1079 43.87 6.09 40.48
N ASP A 1080 44.57 6.79 41.38
CA ASP A 1080 45.55 7.84 41.09
C ASP A 1080 44.94 9.10 40.43
N ARG A 1081 43.61 9.27 40.51
CA ARG A 1081 42.85 10.49 40.15
C ARG A 1081 42.29 11.16 41.40
N ALA A 1082 42.18 12.49 41.42
CA ALA A 1082 41.58 13.22 42.53
C ALA A 1082 40.69 14.41 42.11
N THR A 1083 39.68 14.67 42.94
CA THR A 1083 38.90 15.91 42.95
C THR A 1083 39.15 16.61 44.29
N ASP A 1084 39.78 17.78 44.26
CA ASP A 1084 40.20 18.57 45.42
C ASP A 1084 39.68 20.00 45.29
N VAL A 1085 38.79 20.38 46.20
CA VAL A 1085 38.02 21.63 46.14
C VAL A 1085 37.97 22.25 47.52
N THR A 1086 38.22 23.56 47.63
CA THR A 1086 37.92 24.32 48.85
C THR A 1086 36.63 25.09 48.68
N PHE A 1087 35.59 24.70 49.42
CA PHE A 1087 34.37 25.48 49.56
C PHE A 1087 34.64 26.63 50.54
N ARG A 1088 34.49 27.87 50.09
CA ARG A 1088 34.77 29.09 50.85
C ARG A 1088 33.54 29.53 51.66
N ARG A 1089 32.36 29.43 51.05
CA ARG A 1089 31.11 29.99 51.57
C ARG A 1089 29.89 29.18 51.12
N LEU A 1090 28.85 29.16 51.95
CA LEU A 1090 27.50 28.78 51.57
C LEU A 1090 26.51 29.79 52.17
N ASP A 1091 25.80 30.50 51.31
CA ASP A 1091 24.77 31.45 51.69
C ASP A 1091 23.38 30.94 51.34
N ALA A 1092 22.41 31.23 52.21
CA ALA A 1092 21.00 31.03 51.95
C ALA A 1092 20.22 32.31 52.26
N TRP A 1093 19.45 32.81 51.28
CA TRP A 1093 18.46 33.87 51.47
C TRP A 1093 17.07 33.26 51.33
N TYR A 1094 16.15 33.55 52.23
CA TYR A 1094 14.83 32.94 52.25
C TYR A 1094 13.76 33.87 52.82
N GLN A 1095 12.52 33.69 52.39
CA GLN A 1095 11.35 34.30 53.01
C GLN A 1095 10.71 33.29 53.96
N ASP A 1096 10.40 33.74 55.18
CA ASP A 1096 9.91 32.88 56.25
C ASP A 1096 8.40 32.63 56.08
N SER A 1097 8.01 31.36 55.87
CA SER A 1097 6.60 30.98 55.70
C SER A 1097 5.74 31.19 56.95
N SER A 1098 6.32 31.62 58.08
CA SER A 1098 5.59 32.05 59.27
C SER A 1098 5.09 33.49 59.22
N VAL A 1099 5.46 34.28 58.19
CA VAL A 1099 5.03 35.68 58.03
C VAL A 1099 4.40 35.92 56.65
N GLN A 1100 3.11 35.60 56.53
CA GLN A 1100 2.21 36.23 55.55
C GLN A 1100 1.04 36.86 56.29
N GLU A 1101 1.10 38.17 56.53
CA GLU A 1101 -0.12 38.97 56.52
C GLU A 1101 -0.66 39.01 55.08
N PRO A 1102 -1.98 38.99 54.87
CA PRO A 1102 -2.55 39.11 53.54
C PRO A 1102 -2.31 40.53 53.01
N ILE A 1103 -1.63 40.63 51.87
CA ILE A 1103 -1.56 41.86 51.09
C ILE A 1103 -2.63 41.74 50.00
N ASP A 1104 -3.67 42.56 50.10
CA ASP A 1104 -4.72 42.71 49.09
C ASP A 1104 -4.20 43.45 47.83
N ASP A 1105 -4.87 43.16 46.70
CA ASP A 1105 -4.75 43.73 45.33
C ASP A 1105 -3.43 43.53 44.53
#